data_AF-A0AAW0YAP4-F1
#
_entry.id   AF-A0AAW0YAP4-F1
#
_cell.length_a   1.000
_cell.length_b   1.000
_cell.length_c   1.000
_cell.angle_alpha   90.00
_cell.angle_beta   90.00
_cell.angle_gamma   90.00
#
_symmetry.space_group_name_H-M   'P 1'
#
loop_
_entity.id
_entity.type
_entity.pdbx_description
1 polymer ?
#
loop_
_entity_poly.entity_id
_entity_poly.type
_entity_poly.pdbx_seq_one_letter_code
_entity_poly.pdbx_strand_id
1 'polypeptide(L)'
;ALTVLMKNVPKQMGQYLGDVLGPVWQTLTTSADTYVNTTVNAREDADDPVDSDGEVLGFENLVFSIFEFVHALVETTKHKQLIIQGIADLTYYILLYMQITEDQIENWSNNPDAFVEDEDEDSFAYSVRISAQDLLLALCQELAEECGQGLIVAVGRHLERAASQRTAGDPAWWKTHEAVMLAMGSVRDLILDQVTKGQLQFDLTNFIQSIVLADLDPNFSPFLAGRALWCGSRFGQAVTPEMLDRFLQATVSALNHSPNPIIKVSGVRSVWGFCEYLKGSGTPGALQPYLPSILDGLVTLATQASSEVLSLILETCCIVVSVDSNFTAANVGRISTLCLAVFIKANNDPVLVALVQDVVRELCQNPGCTTTLQTKFIPTLASILNASTDKVPPGMQAVALDMLEVMVRSSTPPLEEPLINVAFPAVVQRTLNTDDNSTLQNGGECLRAYVSVAPDQVIGYHDAEGRLGLQYVVQVATQLLSPATSEHTATFVGRLITVLIRRAGDHLGDNLDLLLRAVLSKLQGAETLTVVQNLVLVYAQLVHSQLEGVLTFLAGVPGPSGQSALHFVLTQWCSKQHLFFGAYEGKVSAVALAKLLEHGVTSNDSRLQDIIVQGDQVFSPECRVRTRSQRASRPEQWTQVPVLVKIFKLLINELANAIDSNMTKDDDEESEDECWEDDEEEGQTNGDTTLASMFAPSSSYPGYDADTVDEEDDPDAVSDPLYSLDLQQYLTTFISTFAQHPAFPVFVPHLNPHEQEVLQGIGVQC
;
A
#
# COMPACT_ATOMS: atom_id res chain seq x y z
N ALA A 1 5.58 20.60 -29.19
CA ALA A 1 4.60 21.61 -29.68
C ALA A 1 3.29 20.99 -30.14
N LEU A 2 3.31 20.01 -31.08
CA LEU A 2 2.10 19.32 -31.53
C LEU A 2 1.35 18.64 -30.37
N THR A 3 2.07 17.94 -29.48
CA THR A 3 1.52 17.33 -28.26
C THR A 3 0.79 18.34 -27.37
N VAL A 4 1.39 19.53 -27.17
CA VAL A 4 0.80 20.62 -26.39
C VAL A 4 -0.50 21.12 -27.03
N LEU A 5 -0.55 21.24 -28.35
CA LEU A 5 -1.78 21.62 -29.06
C LEU A 5 -2.85 20.54 -28.97
N MET A 6 -2.46 19.26 -29.06
CA MET A 6 -3.39 18.14 -28.87
C MET A 6 -4.00 18.14 -27.47
N LYS A 7 -3.20 18.31 -26.42
CA LYS A 7 -3.70 18.32 -25.03
C LYS A 7 -4.56 19.55 -24.70
N ASN A 8 -4.18 20.74 -25.17
CA ASN A 8 -4.84 21.99 -24.76
C ASN A 8 -5.96 22.45 -25.70
N VAL A 9 -5.91 22.12 -26.99
CA VAL A 9 -6.90 22.54 -28.00
C VAL A 9 -7.29 21.40 -28.95
N PRO A 10 -7.67 20.21 -28.44
CA PRO A 10 -7.90 19.00 -29.26
C PRO A 10 -8.92 19.20 -30.37
N LYS A 11 -10.03 19.92 -30.08
CA LYS A 11 -11.09 20.22 -31.06
C LYS A 11 -10.55 20.98 -32.28
N GLN A 12 -9.65 21.95 -32.07
CA GLN A 12 -9.09 22.76 -33.16
C GLN A 12 -7.99 22.01 -33.90
N MET A 13 -7.24 21.16 -33.19
CA MET A 13 -6.17 20.36 -33.78
C MET A 13 -6.71 19.19 -34.61
N GLY A 14 -7.91 18.68 -34.28
CA GLY A 14 -8.55 17.56 -34.97
C GLY A 14 -8.66 17.74 -36.49
N GLN A 15 -8.87 18.96 -37.00
CA GLN A 15 -8.95 19.23 -38.44
C GLN A 15 -7.61 19.09 -39.18
N TYR A 16 -6.49 19.14 -38.45
CA TYR A 16 -5.14 19.04 -39.00
C TYR A 16 -4.50 17.67 -38.75
N LEU A 17 -5.17 16.78 -38.00
CA LEU A 17 -4.62 15.46 -37.67
C LEU A 17 -4.27 14.63 -38.90
N GLY A 18 -5.11 14.66 -39.94
CA GLY A 18 -4.83 13.94 -41.19
C GLY A 18 -3.51 14.35 -41.85
N ASP A 19 -3.14 15.63 -41.76
CA ASP A 19 -1.89 16.17 -42.31
C ASP A 19 -0.68 15.93 -41.39
N VAL A 20 -0.91 15.76 -40.08
CA VAL A 20 0.13 15.61 -39.06
C VAL A 20 0.52 14.16 -38.82
N LEU A 21 -0.44 13.24 -38.84
CA LEU A 21 -0.21 11.83 -38.53
C LEU A 21 0.76 11.17 -39.51
N GLY A 22 0.65 11.46 -40.82
CA GLY A 22 1.54 10.91 -41.84
C GLY A 22 3.02 11.24 -41.58
N PRO A 23 3.38 12.53 -41.44
CA PRO A 23 4.74 12.93 -41.08
C PRO A 23 5.22 12.36 -39.74
N VAL A 24 4.40 12.42 -38.68
CA VAL A 24 4.78 11.87 -37.36
C VAL A 24 5.04 10.37 -37.44
N TRP A 25 4.18 9.63 -38.15
CA TRP A 25 4.36 8.21 -38.42
C TRP A 25 5.65 7.93 -39.21
N GLN A 26 5.92 8.71 -40.25
CA GLN A 26 7.16 8.58 -41.02
C GLN A 26 8.39 8.84 -40.14
N THR A 27 8.33 9.83 -39.25
CA THR A 27 9.40 10.08 -38.27
C THR A 27 9.54 8.89 -37.33
N LEU A 28 8.48 8.41 -36.69
CA LEU A 28 8.51 7.24 -35.79
C LEU A 28 9.16 6.01 -36.44
N THR A 29 8.79 5.71 -37.68
CA THR A 29 9.25 4.52 -38.40
C THR A 29 10.69 4.65 -38.89
N THR A 30 11.06 5.79 -39.49
CA THR A 30 12.45 6.06 -39.91
C THR A 30 13.39 6.13 -38.70
N SER A 31 12.88 6.67 -37.60
CA SER A 31 13.58 6.73 -36.33
C SER A 31 13.87 5.35 -35.76
N ALA A 32 12.96 4.39 -35.91
CA ALA A 32 13.15 3.06 -35.34
C ALA A 32 14.34 2.33 -35.96
N ASP A 33 14.49 2.39 -37.28
CA ASP A 33 15.63 1.78 -37.97
C ASP A 33 16.96 2.44 -37.59
N THR A 34 16.95 3.76 -37.39
CA THR A 34 18.12 4.51 -36.93
C THR A 34 18.49 4.08 -35.52
N TYR A 35 17.55 4.15 -34.58
CA TYR A 35 17.72 3.72 -33.19
C TYR A 35 18.26 2.29 -33.08
N VAL A 36 17.69 1.36 -33.86
CA VAL A 36 18.11 -0.03 -33.85
C VAL A 36 19.55 -0.21 -34.33
N ASN A 37 20.00 0.59 -35.30
CA ASN A 37 21.36 0.49 -35.83
C ASN A 37 22.39 1.25 -34.98
N THR A 38 22.07 2.44 -34.50
CA THR A 38 23.02 3.31 -33.78
C THR A 38 23.07 3.05 -32.28
N THR A 39 21.92 2.72 -31.66
CA THR A 39 21.80 2.61 -30.20
C THR A 39 21.61 1.16 -29.75
N VAL A 40 20.63 0.44 -30.32
CA VAL A 40 20.36 -0.95 -29.91
C VAL A 40 21.54 -1.85 -30.24
N ASN A 41 22.07 -1.77 -31.47
CA ASN A 41 23.13 -2.67 -31.94
C ASN A 41 24.51 -2.01 -32.10
N ALA A 42 24.62 -0.70 -31.87
CA ALA A 42 25.86 0.08 -32.00
C ALA A 42 26.68 -0.26 -33.27
N ARG A 43 25.99 -0.43 -34.41
CA ARG A 43 26.61 -0.80 -35.71
C ARG A 43 27.21 0.41 -36.41
N GLU A 44 26.65 1.58 -36.16
CA GLU A 44 27.01 2.86 -36.76
C GLU A 44 27.11 3.91 -35.64
N ASP A 45 28.03 4.86 -35.77
CA ASP A 45 28.14 5.98 -34.83
C ASP A 45 26.91 6.89 -35.00
N ALA A 46 26.30 7.31 -33.89
CA ALA A 46 25.20 8.27 -33.91
C ALA A 46 25.71 9.66 -34.37
N ASP A 47 25.07 10.25 -35.38
CA ASP A 47 25.33 11.63 -35.81
C ASP A 47 24.47 12.59 -34.96
N ASP A 48 24.78 12.68 -33.67
CA ASP A 48 23.98 13.45 -32.74
C ASP A 48 24.20 14.97 -32.92
N PRO A 49 23.12 15.75 -33.16
CA PRO A 49 23.24 17.19 -33.30
C PRO A 49 23.62 17.84 -31.97
N VAL A 50 24.61 18.73 -32.00
CA VAL A 50 24.98 19.55 -30.85
C VAL A 50 24.27 20.89 -30.95
N ASP A 51 23.56 21.28 -29.91
CA ASP A 51 22.85 22.56 -29.86
C ASP A 51 23.80 23.76 -29.71
N SER A 52 23.23 24.97 -29.65
CA SER A 52 24.02 26.20 -29.53
C SER A 52 24.74 26.35 -28.18
N ASP A 53 24.32 25.60 -27.16
CA ASP A 53 24.87 25.61 -25.80
C ASP A 53 25.92 24.50 -25.61
N GLY A 54 26.11 23.65 -26.63
CA GLY A 54 27.08 22.56 -26.63
C GLY A 54 26.51 21.24 -26.11
N GLU A 55 25.19 21.14 -25.92
CA GLU A 55 24.53 19.91 -25.50
C GLU A 55 24.29 19.00 -26.70
N VAL A 56 24.67 17.73 -26.56
CA VAL A 56 24.38 16.69 -27.55
C VAL A 56 22.90 16.35 -27.43
N LEU A 57 22.09 16.76 -28.41
CA LEU A 57 20.67 16.41 -28.48
C LEU A 57 20.57 14.96 -28.93
N GLY A 58 20.58 14.06 -27.94
CA GLY A 58 20.41 12.63 -28.19
C GLY A 58 19.12 12.37 -28.96
N PHE A 59 19.24 11.55 -30.00
CA PHE A 59 18.14 11.07 -30.83
C PHE A 59 16.94 10.53 -30.01
N GLU A 60 17.18 10.03 -28.80
CA GLU A 60 16.19 9.54 -27.84
C GLU A 60 15.11 10.58 -27.47
N ASN A 61 15.47 11.87 -27.37
CA ASN A 61 14.51 12.95 -27.06
C ASN A 61 13.41 13.10 -28.10
N LEU A 62 13.74 12.82 -29.37
CA LEU A 62 12.76 12.79 -30.45
C LEU A 62 11.79 11.62 -30.27
N VAL A 63 12.30 10.45 -29.89
CA VAL A 63 11.49 9.25 -29.64
C VAL A 63 10.53 9.48 -28.48
N PHE A 64 11.01 10.03 -27.36
CA PHE A 64 10.16 10.40 -26.22
C PHE A 64 9.04 11.37 -26.63
N SER A 65 9.38 12.42 -27.39
CA SER A 65 8.40 13.40 -27.87
C SER A 65 7.32 12.78 -28.77
N ILE A 66 7.68 11.73 -29.54
CA ILE A 66 6.71 11.01 -30.36
C ILE A 66 5.82 10.13 -29.49
N PHE A 67 6.37 9.41 -28.52
CA PHE A 67 5.56 8.60 -27.60
C PHE A 67 4.57 9.45 -26.82
N GLU A 68 4.98 10.61 -26.30
CA GLU A 68 4.06 11.57 -25.66
C GLU A 68 2.94 12.04 -26.60
N PHE A 69 3.26 12.23 -27.89
CA PHE A 69 2.24 12.59 -28.88
C PHE A 69 1.23 11.45 -29.10
N VAL A 70 1.69 10.20 -29.11
CA VAL A 70 0.80 9.03 -29.20
C VAL A 70 -0.05 8.91 -27.94
N HIS A 71 0.50 9.05 -26.73
CA HIS A 71 -0.27 9.09 -25.49
C HIS A 71 -1.40 10.13 -25.54
N ALA A 72 -1.09 11.36 -25.96
CA ALA A 72 -2.09 12.42 -26.09
C ALA A 72 -3.22 12.08 -27.09
N LEU A 73 -2.94 11.26 -28.11
CA LEU A 73 -3.96 10.79 -29.06
C LEU A 73 -4.85 9.71 -28.45
N VAL A 74 -4.27 8.79 -27.66
CA VAL A 74 -4.98 7.70 -26.99
C VAL A 74 -5.92 8.26 -25.92
N GLU A 75 -5.46 9.22 -25.11
CA GLU A 75 -6.25 9.91 -24.07
C GLU A 75 -7.45 10.70 -24.65
N THR A 76 -7.49 10.96 -25.96
CA THR A 76 -8.58 11.72 -26.59
C THR A 76 -9.60 10.78 -27.25
N THR A 77 -10.79 10.64 -26.66
CA THR A 77 -11.86 9.70 -27.10
C THR A 77 -12.21 9.78 -28.59
N LYS A 78 -12.14 10.96 -29.20
CA LYS A 78 -12.45 11.16 -30.64
C LYS A 78 -11.35 10.71 -31.59
N HIS A 79 -10.13 10.53 -31.10
CA HIS A 79 -8.95 10.28 -31.93
C HIS A 79 -8.41 8.86 -31.77
N LYS A 80 -8.83 8.13 -30.73
CA LYS A 80 -8.48 6.72 -30.52
C LYS A 80 -8.79 5.82 -31.72
N GLN A 81 -9.88 6.09 -32.46
CA GLN A 81 -10.24 5.36 -33.69
C GLN A 81 -9.16 5.42 -34.79
N LEU A 82 -8.36 6.48 -34.83
CA LEU A 82 -7.26 6.61 -35.80
C LEU A 82 -6.08 5.69 -35.44
N ILE A 83 -5.87 5.43 -34.15
CA ILE A 83 -4.85 4.51 -33.64
C ILE A 83 -5.28 3.05 -33.88
N ILE A 84 -6.55 2.71 -33.66
CA ILE A 84 -7.08 1.35 -33.85
C ILE A 84 -6.74 0.79 -35.24
N GLN A 85 -6.86 1.61 -36.30
CA GLN A 85 -6.58 1.17 -37.67
C GLN A 85 -5.10 0.80 -37.91
N GLY A 86 -4.18 1.37 -37.13
CA GLY A 86 -2.74 1.17 -37.25
C GLY A 86 -2.10 0.43 -36.07
N ILE A 87 -2.90 -0.12 -35.15
CA ILE A 87 -2.42 -0.62 -33.86
C ILE A 87 -1.36 -1.72 -34.02
N ALA A 88 -1.56 -2.66 -34.95
CA ALA A 88 -0.60 -3.72 -35.21
C ALA A 88 0.76 -3.20 -35.71
N ASP A 89 0.76 -2.16 -36.55
CA ASP A 89 1.99 -1.54 -37.03
C ASP A 89 2.64 -0.70 -35.92
N LEU A 90 1.84 0.06 -35.15
CA LEU A 90 2.35 0.84 -34.03
C LEU A 90 3.03 -0.07 -33.00
N THR A 91 2.37 -1.16 -32.59
CA THR A 91 2.93 -2.18 -31.71
C THR A 91 4.18 -2.81 -32.30
N TYR A 92 4.23 -3.07 -33.60
CA TYR A 92 5.44 -3.57 -34.26
C TYR A 92 6.64 -2.63 -34.05
N TYR A 93 6.48 -1.32 -34.20
CA TYR A 93 7.56 -0.37 -33.97
C TYR A 93 7.88 -0.17 -32.48
N ILE A 94 6.87 -0.19 -31.60
CA ILE A 94 7.08 -0.18 -30.14
C ILE A 94 8.03 -1.32 -29.74
N LEU A 95 7.79 -2.54 -30.22
CA LEU A 95 8.65 -3.70 -29.94
C LEU A 95 10.09 -3.53 -30.44
N LEU A 96 10.34 -2.70 -31.46
CA LEU A 96 11.71 -2.37 -31.88
C LEU A 96 12.42 -1.47 -30.87
N TYR A 97 11.70 -0.49 -30.32
CA TYR A 97 12.19 0.43 -29.30
C TYR A 97 12.35 -0.23 -27.92
N MET A 98 11.59 -1.29 -27.67
CA MET A 98 11.74 -2.11 -26.46
C MET A 98 13.01 -2.96 -26.45
N GLN A 99 13.78 -3.07 -27.54
CA GLN A 99 14.99 -3.93 -27.55
C GLN A 99 16.09 -3.39 -26.63
N ILE A 100 16.74 -4.31 -25.91
CA ILE A 100 17.89 -4.02 -25.04
C ILE A 100 19.08 -3.41 -25.82
N THR A 101 19.62 -2.30 -25.33
CA THR A 101 20.77 -1.61 -25.95
C THR A 101 22.11 -2.20 -25.51
N GLU A 102 23.20 -1.91 -26.24
CA GLU A 102 24.56 -2.31 -25.81
C GLU A 102 24.97 -1.61 -24.50
N ASP A 103 24.59 -0.35 -24.31
CA ASP A 103 24.85 0.39 -23.07
C ASP A 103 24.13 -0.22 -21.87
N GLN A 104 22.87 -0.67 -22.05
CA GLN A 104 22.13 -1.41 -21.03
C GLN A 104 22.81 -2.74 -20.71
N ILE A 105 23.25 -3.49 -21.73
CA ILE A 105 24.00 -4.73 -21.56
C ILE A 105 25.26 -4.49 -20.72
N GLU A 106 26.03 -3.45 -21.02
CA GLU A 106 27.24 -3.09 -20.26
C GLU A 106 26.91 -2.68 -18.83
N ASN A 107 25.94 -1.77 -18.64
CA ASN A 107 25.53 -1.28 -17.32
C ASN A 107 25.06 -2.43 -16.42
N TRP A 108 24.10 -3.22 -16.90
CA TRP A 108 23.50 -4.33 -16.15
C TRP A 108 24.50 -5.45 -15.87
N SER A 109 25.42 -5.74 -16.80
CA SER A 109 26.47 -6.74 -16.58
C SER A 109 27.45 -6.32 -15.48
N ASN A 110 27.68 -5.02 -15.32
CA ASN A 110 28.59 -4.47 -14.31
C ASN A 110 27.90 -4.17 -12.97
N ASN A 111 26.59 -3.89 -12.99
CA ASN A 111 25.79 -3.56 -11.83
C ASN A 111 24.45 -4.34 -11.82
N PRO A 112 24.40 -5.51 -11.18
CA PRO A 112 23.18 -6.30 -11.07
C PRO A 112 22.05 -5.63 -10.27
N ASP A 113 22.34 -4.69 -9.37
CA ASP A 113 21.28 -3.93 -8.68
C ASP A 113 20.56 -3.00 -9.66
N ALA A 114 21.29 -2.31 -10.54
CA ALA A 114 20.67 -1.50 -11.60
C ALA A 114 19.82 -2.35 -12.55
N PHE A 115 20.20 -3.62 -12.79
CA PHE A 115 19.35 -4.53 -13.55
C PHE A 115 18.05 -4.86 -12.81
N VAL A 116 18.08 -5.05 -11.49
CA VAL A 116 16.85 -5.29 -10.71
C VAL A 116 15.97 -4.04 -10.72
N GLU A 117 16.56 -2.87 -10.44
CA GLU A 117 15.88 -1.58 -10.39
C GLU A 117 15.27 -1.18 -11.74
N ASP A 118 16.03 -1.25 -12.84
CA ASP A 118 15.55 -0.84 -14.17
C ASP A 118 14.49 -1.79 -14.76
N GLU A 119 14.49 -3.06 -14.35
CA GLU A 119 13.54 -4.08 -14.82
C GLU A 119 12.45 -4.37 -13.79
N ASP A 120 12.33 -3.57 -12.74
CA ASP A 120 11.19 -3.59 -11.83
C ASP A 120 9.94 -3.01 -12.52
N GLU A 121 8.76 -3.47 -12.15
CA GLU A 121 7.50 -2.95 -12.68
C GLU A 121 7.26 -1.51 -12.19
N ASP A 122 7.74 -1.17 -10.99
CA ASP A 122 7.64 0.16 -10.37
C ASP A 122 8.92 1.01 -10.52
N SER A 123 9.69 0.76 -11.58
CA SER A 123 10.97 1.46 -11.79
C SER A 123 10.80 2.96 -12.05
N PHE A 124 11.65 3.78 -11.44
CA PHE A 124 11.79 5.20 -11.77
C PHE A 124 12.76 5.45 -12.94
N ALA A 125 13.38 4.40 -13.49
CA ALA A 125 14.29 4.52 -14.60
C ALA A 125 13.55 5.04 -15.84
N TYR A 126 14.19 5.94 -16.58
CA TYR A 126 13.61 6.53 -17.79
C TYR A 126 14.52 6.25 -18.98
N SER A 127 14.03 5.42 -19.90
CA SER A 127 14.74 5.06 -21.13
C SER A 127 13.74 4.84 -22.27
N VAL A 128 14.22 4.86 -23.51
CA VAL A 128 13.37 4.57 -24.69
C VAL A 128 12.71 3.19 -24.57
N ARG A 129 13.39 2.21 -23.96
CA ARG A 129 12.84 0.86 -23.70
C ARG A 129 11.66 0.91 -22.74
N ILE A 130 11.80 1.61 -21.61
CA ILE A 130 10.75 1.72 -20.58
C ILE A 130 9.58 2.54 -21.12
N SER A 131 9.83 3.70 -21.74
CA SER A 131 8.75 4.51 -22.33
C SER A 131 7.99 3.79 -23.46
N ALA A 132 8.67 2.91 -24.21
CA ALA A 132 8.00 2.06 -25.20
C ALA A 132 7.10 1.00 -24.52
N GLN A 133 7.55 0.43 -23.41
CA GLN A 133 6.74 -0.47 -22.59
C GLN A 133 5.53 0.25 -21.97
N ASP A 134 5.71 1.46 -21.41
CA ASP A 134 4.62 2.27 -20.85
C ASP A 134 3.57 2.61 -21.91
N LEU A 135 4.02 2.94 -23.13
CA LEU A 135 3.12 3.18 -24.26
C LEU A 135 2.36 1.90 -24.64
N LEU A 136 3.00 0.73 -24.61
CA LEU A 136 2.32 -0.54 -24.83
C LEU A 136 1.25 -0.80 -23.76
N LEU A 137 1.59 -0.60 -22.48
CA LEU A 137 0.67 -0.79 -21.36
C LEU A 137 -0.55 0.16 -21.48
N ALA A 138 -0.30 1.44 -21.76
CA ALA A 138 -1.37 2.42 -21.98
C ALA A 138 -2.29 2.05 -23.16
N LEU A 139 -1.72 1.58 -24.28
CA LEU A 139 -2.51 1.09 -25.41
C LEU A 139 -3.34 -0.14 -25.05
N CYS A 140 -2.79 -1.07 -24.28
CA CYS A 140 -3.49 -2.26 -23.81
C CYS A 140 -4.61 -1.95 -22.82
N GLN A 141 -4.45 -0.90 -22.00
CA GLN A 141 -5.47 -0.45 -21.06
C GLN A 141 -6.62 0.27 -21.79
N GLU A 142 -6.30 1.20 -22.68
CA GLU A 142 -7.30 2.06 -23.36
C GLU A 142 -7.98 1.40 -24.56
N LEU A 143 -7.32 0.42 -25.19
CA LEU A 143 -7.76 -0.25 -26.42
C LEU A 143 -7.67 -1.78 -26.27
N ALA A 144 -8.10 -2.31 -25.12
CA ALA A 144 -7.97 -3.72 -24.76
C ALA A 144 -8.42 -4.68 -25.87
N GLU A 145 -9.62 -4.47 -26.45
CA GLU A 145 -10.22 -5.34 -27.46
C GLU A 145 -9.35 -5.51 -28.71
N GLU A 146 -8.78 -4.43 -29.23
CA GLU A 146 -8.00 -4.46 -30.47
C GLU A 146 -6.50 -4.66 -30.24
N CYS A 147 -5.97 -4.22 -29.10
CA CYS A 147 -4.53 -4.24 -28.83
C CYS A 147 -3.99 -5.67 -28.74
N GLY A 148 -4.75 -6.60 -28.14
CA GLY A 148 -4.35 -8.01 -28.07
C GLY A 148 -4.11 -8.63 -29.45
N GLN A 149 -5.05 -8.46 -30.38
CA GLN A 149 -4.90 -8.95 -31.75
C GLN A 149 -3.77 -8.23 -32.51
N GLY A 150 -3.63 -6.91 -32.32
CA GLY A 150 -2.55 -6.12 -32.89
C GLY A 150 -1.17 -6.58 -32.44
N LEU A 151 -1.00 -6.86 -31.15
CA LEU A 151 0.23 -7.37 -30.55
C LEU A 151 0.59 -8.75 -31.11
N ILE A 152 -0.35 -9.69 -31.22
CA ILE A 152 -0.05 -11.02 -31.77
C ILE A 152 0.41 -10.94 -33.24
N VAL A 153 -0.18 -10.05 -34.04
CA VAL A 153 0.28 -9.81 -35.42
C VAL A 153 1.70 -9.24 -35.44
N ALA A 154 1.99 -8.25 -34.59
CA ALA A 154 3.32 -7.66 -34.46
C ALA A 154 4.36 -8.70 -34.03
N VAL A 155 4.03 -9.52 -33.03
CA VAL A 155 4.87 -10.62 -32.53
C VAL A 155 5.18 -11.62 -33.63
N GLY A 156 4.17 -12.07 -34.40
CA GLY A 156 4.38 -13.00 -35.52
C GLY A 156 5.39 -12.46 -36.54
N ARG A 157 5.26 -11.20 -36.93
CA ARG A 157 6.19 -10.52 -37.87
C ARG A 157 7.61 -10.43 -37.30
N HIS A 158 7.76 -10.16 -36.00
CA HIS A 158 9.06 -10.09 -35.33
C HIS A 158 9.75 -11.45 -35.24
N LEU A 159 9.00 -12.51 -34.95
CA LEU A 159 9.54 -13.88 -34.93
C LEU A 159 10.01 -14.33 -36.32
N GLU A 160 9.27 -14.01 -37.38
CA GLU A 160 9.71 -14.27 -38.76
C GLU A 160 10.99 -13.51 -39.14
N ARG A 161 11.06 -12.23 -38.74
CA ARG A 161 12.26 -11.38 -38.92
C ARG A 161 13.46 -11.97 -38.17
N ALA A 162 13.30 -12.34 -36.91
CA ALA A 162 14.36 -12.90 -36.09
C ALA A 162 14.85 -14.26 -36.62
N ALA A 163 13.95 -15.12 -37.10
CA ALA A 163 14.32 -16.38 -37.75
C ALA A 163 15.18 -16.17 -39.00
N SER A 164 14.85 -15.13 -39.79
CA SER A 164 15.63 -14.73 -40.97
C SER A 164 17.01 -14.20 -40.58
N GLN A 165 17.09 -13.35 -39.57
CA GLN A 165 18.36 -12.82 -39.01
C GLN A 165 19.25 -13.94 -38.47
N ARG A 166 18.66 -14.88 -37.71
CA ARG A 166 19.36 -16.05 -37.16
C ARG A 166 19.93 -16.94 -38.27
N THR A 167 19.15 -17.17 -39.33
CA THR A 167 19.61 -17.95 -40.51
C THR A 167 20.74 -17.23 -41.26
N ALA A 168 20.71 -15.90 -41.30
CA ALA A 168 21.76 -15.06 -41.87
C ALA A 168 23.02 -14.94 -40.99
N GLY A 169 22.98 -15.45 -39.75
CA GLY A 169 24.10 -15.38 -38.81
C GLY A 169 24.29 -14.01 -38.15
N ASP A 170 23.24 -13.17 -38.12
CA ASP A 170 23.27 -11.88 -37.43
C ASP A 170 23.32 -12.10 -35.90
N PRO A 171 24.34 -11.64 -35.17
CA PRO A 171 24.46 -11.86 -33.73
C PRO A 171 23.38 -11.15 -32.89
N ALA A 172 22.63 -10.20 -33.45
CA ALA A 172 21.61 -9.43 -32.74
C ALA A 172 20.20 -10.05 -32.76
N TRP A 173 19.99 -11.20 -33.44
CA TRP A 173 18.66 -11.81 -33.62
C TRP A 173 17.90 -12.02 -32.29
N TRP A 174 18.63 -12.30 -31.21
CA TRP A 174 18.06 -12.62 -29.91
C TRP A 174 17.40 -11.42 -29.23
N LYS A 175 17.81 -10.19 -29.54
CA LYS A 175 17.23 -8.97 -28.94
C LYS A 175 15.76 -8.84 -29.30
N THR A 176 15.39 -9.24 -30.52
CA THR A 176 14.00 -9.27 -30.96
C THR A 176 13.17 -10.30 -30.20
N HIS A 177 13.71 -11.49 -29.93
CA HIS A 177 13.04 -12.49 -29.09
C HIS A 177 12.88 -12.01 -27.65
N GLU A 178 13.90 -11.36 -27.08
CA GLU A 178 13.87 -10.78 -25.74
C GLU A 178 12.76 -9.72 -25.63
N ALA A 179 12.68 -8.77 -26.56
CA ALA A 179 11.66 -7.73 -26.57
C ALA A 179 10.24 -8.27 -26.76
N VAL A 180 10.06 -9.30 -27.61
CA VAL A 180 8.79 -10.02 -27.77
C VAL A 180 8.35 -10.66 -26.45
N MET A 181 9.27 -11.34 -25.76
CA MET A 181 8.96 -11.97 -24.48
C MET A 181 8.65 -10.95 -23.39
N LEU A 182 9.37 -9.81 -23.34
CA LEU A 182 9.05 -8.69 -22.47
C LEU A 182 7.62 -8.19 -22.72
N ALA A 183 7.32 -7.78 -23.95
CA ALA A 183 6.01 -7.25 -24.33
C ALA A 183 4.87 -8.21 -23.96
N MET A 184 5.01 -9.50 -24.31
CA MET A 184 4.01 -10.51 -23.96
C MET A 184 3.83 -10.66 -22.44
N GLY A 185 4.92 -10.69 -21.68
CA GLY A 185 4.86 -10.85 -20.22
C GLY A 185 4.34 -9.62 -19.48
N SER A 186 4.56 -8.41 -20.02
CA SER A 186 4.04 -7.14 -19.49
C SER A 186 2.52 -7.05 -19.62
N VAL A 187 1.93 -7.58 -20.69
CA VAL A 187 0.47 -7.58 -20.91
C VAL A 187 -0.17 -8.95 -20.70
N ARG A 188 0.43 -9.76 -19.81
CA ARG A 188 0.04 -11.13 -19.51
C ARG A 188 -1.47 -11.28 -19.29
N ASP A 189 -2.05 -10.44 -18.42
CA ASP A 189 -3.44 -10.61 -17.98
C ASP A 189 -4.43 -10.39 -19.12
N LEU A 190 -4.19 -9.37 -19.96
CA LEU A 190 -4.95 -9.15 -21.20
C LEU A 190 -4.90 -10.38 -22.12
N ILE A 191 -3.72 -10.93 -22.35
CA ILE A 191 -3.54 -12.08 -23.24
C ILE A 191 -4.24 -13.32 -22.68
N LEU A 192 -4.07 -13.61 -21.39
CA LEU A 192 -4.70 -14.77 -20.74
C LEU A 192 -6.22 -14.66 -20.73
N ASP A 193 -6.76 -13.48 -20.40
CA ASP A 193 -8.19 -13.22 -20.38
C ASP A 193 -8.81 -13.42 -21.77
N GLN A 194 -8.25 -12.76 -22.79
CA GLN A 194 -8.78 -12.84 -24.15
C GLN A 194 -8.65 -14.22 -24.78
N VAL A 195 -7.56 -14.95 -24.52
CA VAL A 195 -7.40 -16.34 -24.97
C VAL A 195 -8.43 -17.25 -24.29
N THR A 196 -8.64 -17.08 -22.98
CA THR A 196 -9.59 -17.89 -22.21
C THR A 196 -11.04 -17.62 -22.63
N LYS A 197 -11.40 -16.37 -22.92
CA LYS A 197 -12.70 -15.96 -23.47
C LYS A 197 -12.88 -16.31 -24.95
N GLY A 198 -11.81 -16.78 -25.63
CA GLY A 198 -11.83 -17.12 -27.05
C GLY A 198 -11.88 -15.92 -28.01
N GLN A 199 -11.61 -14.72 -27.49
CA GLN A 199 -11.55 -13.46 -28.24
C GLN A 199 -10.24 -13.32 -29.02
N LEU A 200 -9.15 -13.91 -28.51
CA LEU A 200 -7.84 -13.90 -29.16
C LEU A 200 -7.44 -15.30 -29.63
N GLN A 201 -7.19 -15.44 -30.93
CA GLN A 201 -6.73 -16.70 -31.54
C GLN A 201 -5.20 -16.79 -31.50
N PHE A 202 -4.66 -17.29 -30.39
CA PHE A 202 -3.21 -17.44 -30.21
C PHE A 202 -2.87 -18.76 -29.52
N ASP A 203 -1.98 -19.56 -30.13
CA ASP A 203 -1.47 -20.80 -29.53
C ASP A 203 -0.33 -20.47 -28.55
N LEU A 204 -0.75 -20.03 -27.36
CA LEU A 204 0.16 -19.64 -26.28
C LEU A 204 1.05 -20.81 -25.84
N THR A 205 0.53 -22.04 -25.79
CA THR A 205 1.33 -23.23 -25.44
C THR A 205 2.45 -23.48 -26.45
N ASN A 206 2.17 -23.36 -27.75
CA ASN A 206 3.21 -23.49 -28.76
C ASN A 206 4.21 -22.33 -28.72
N PHE A 207 3.78 -21.10 -28.43
CA PHE A 207 4.70 -19.97 -28.22
C PHE A 207 5.69 -20.26 -27.07
N ILE A 208 5.18 -20.72 -25.92
CA ILE A 208 6.02 -21.11 -24.79
C ILE A 208 6.97 -22.25 -25.16
N GLN A 209 6.49 -23.27 -25.88
CA GLN A 209 7.31 -24.44 -26.24
C GLN A 209 8.39 -24.12 -27.28
N SER A 210 8.01 -23.45 -28.36
CA SER A 210 8.82 -23.31 -29.57
C SER A 210 9.73 -22.09 -29.53
N ILE A 211 9.38 -21.06 -28.75
CA ILE A 211 10.15 -19.83 -28.60
C ILE A 211 10.78 -19.81 -27.20
N VAL A 212 9.97 -19.61 -26.15
CA VAL A 212 10.47 -19.34 -24.80
C VAL A 212 11.35 -20.46 -24.28
N LEU A 213 10.89 -21.72 -24.34
CA LEU A 213 11.66 -22.87 -23.87
C LEU A 213 12.90 -23.15 -24.73
N ALA A 214 12.86 -22.83 -26.03
CA ALA A 214 13.98 -23.03 -26.95
C ALA A 214 15.12 -22.02 -26.73
N ASP A 215 14.81 -20.86 -26.16
CA ASP A 215 15.74 -19.76 -25.92
C ASP A 215 16.35 -19.76 -24.51
N LEU A 216 16.13 -20.82 -23.72
CA LEU A 216 16.72 -21.00 -22.39
C LEU A 216 18.25 -21.24 -22.39
N ASP A 217 18.88 -21.46 -23.55
CA ASP A 217 20.32 -21.69 -23.62
C ASP A 217 21.10 -20.38 -23.37
N PRO A 218 21.82 -20.28 -22.23
CA PRO A 218 22.55 -19.06 -21.88
C PRO A 218 23.73 -18.75 -22.81
N ASN A 219 24.12 -19.70 -23.67
CA ASN A 219 25.17 -19.47 -24.66
C ASN A 219 24.76 -18.51 -25.79
N PHE A 220 23.45 -18.28 -25.99
CA PHE A 220 22.98 -17.27 -26.94
C PHE A 220 23.15 -15.86 -26.37
N SER A 221 22.58 -15.63 -25.18
CA SER A 221 22.75 -14.40 -24.40
C SER A 221 22.22 -14.65 -22.98
N PRO A 222 22.90 -14.18 -21.93
CA PRO A 222 22.39 -14.29 -20.56
C PRO A 222 21.07 -13.53 -20.36
N PHE A 223 20.87 -12.41 -21.07
CA PHE A 223 19.64 -11.61 -21.03
C PHE A 223 18.48 -12.34 -21.71
N LEU A 224 18.73 -13.01 -22.84
CA LEU A 224 17.70 -13.81 -23.51
C LEU A 224 17.25 -14.98 -22.62
N ALA A 225 18.21 -15.75 -22.10
CA ALA A 225 17.89 -16.90 -21.24
C ALA A 225 17.19 -16.46 -19.95
N GLY A 226 17.63 -15.34 -19.35
CA GLY A 226 16.96 -14.73 -18.20
C GLY A 226 15.53 -14.31 -18.50
N ARG A 227 15.31 -13.62 -19.62
CA ARG A 227 13.96 -13.24 -20.08
C ARG A 227 13.08 -14.45 -20.38
N ALA A 228 13.64 -15.50 -20.96
CA ALA A 228 12.91 -16.74 -21.23
C ALA A 228 12.47 -17.44 -19.93
N LEU A 229 13.31 -17.45 -18.90
CA LEU A 229 12.93 -17.93 -17.56
C LEU A 229 11.78 -17.10 -16.98
N TRP A 230 11.89 -15.76 -17.01
CA TRP A 230 10.86 -14.86 -16.51
C TRP A 230 9.53 -15.00 -17.27
N CYS A 231 9.58 -15.03 -18.60
CA CYS A 231 8.38 -15.20 -19.43
C CYS A 231 7.71 -16.56 -19.18
N GLY A 232 8.51 -17.62 -18.99
CA GLY A 232 8.00 -18.95 -18.64
C GLY A 232 7.25 -18.96 -17.30
N SER A 233 7.75 -18.24 -16.29
CA SER A 233 7.06 -18.13 -14.99
C SER A 233 5.79 -17.29 -15.05
N ARG A 234 5.76 -16.22 -15.88
CA ARG A 234 4.57 -15.36 -16.06
C ARG A 234 3.40 -16.12 -16.69
N PHE A 235 3.67 -17.02 -17.64
CA PHE A 235 2.64 -17.79 -18.34
C PHE A 235 2.44 -19.20 -17.79
N GLY A 236 2.56 -19.40 -16.46
CA GLY A 236 2.42 -20.72 -15.83
C GLY A 236 1.18 -21.51 -16.24
N GLN A 237 0.05 -20.84 -16.53
CA GLN A 237 -1.21 -21.44 -17.00
C GLN A 237 -1.09 -22.15 -18.36
N ALA A 238 -0.19 -21.70 -19.24
CA ALA A 238 0.02 -22.27 -20.56
C ALA A 238 1.16 -23.30 -20.61
N VAL A 239 1.88 -23.48 -19.49
CA VAL A 239 3.02 -24.39 -19.35
C VAL A 239 2.51 -25.80 -19.04
N THR A 240 2.83 -26.77 -19.91
CA THR A 240 2.50 -28.18 -19.64
C THR A 240 3.40 -28.76 -18.54
N PRO A 241 3.02 -29.87 -17.88
CA PRO A 241 3.85 -30.48 -16.84
C PRO A 241 5.28 -30.83 -17.30
N GLU A 242 5.45 -31.23 -18.56
CA GLU A 242 6.77 -31.51 -19.14
C GLU A 242 7.62 -30.24 -19.35
N MET A 243 6.98 -29.13 -19.74
CA MET A 243 7.65 -27.84 -19.87
C MET A 243 8.02 -27.29 -18.50
N LEU A 244 7.12 -27.41 -17.51
CA LEU A 244 7.34 -26.97 -16.14
C LEU A 244 8.59 -27.63 -15.55
N ASP A 245 8.74 -28.95 -15.71
CA ASP A 245 9.92 -29.69 -15.26
C ASP A 245 11.23 -29.10 -15.84
N ARG A 246 11.23 -28.78 -17.14
CA ARG A 246 12.39 -28.17 -17.81
C ARG A 246 12.67 -26.75 -17.33
N PHE A 247 11.63 -25.92 -17.17
CA PHE A 247 11.78 -24.56 -16.64
C PHE A 247 12.31 -24.58 -15.20
N LEU A 248 11.81 -25.46 -14.34
CA LEU A 248 12.29 -25.59 -12.96
C LEU A 248 13.73 -26.09 -12.91
N GLN A 249 14.11 -27.06 -13.74
CA GLN A 249 15.51 -27.50 -13.87
C GLN A 249 16.43 -26.37 -14.36
N ALA A 250 16.00 -25.60 -15.36
CA ALA A 250 16.75 -24.45 -15.87
C ALA A 250 16.89 -23.35 -14.81
N THR A 251 15.82 -23.07 -14.06
CA THR A 251 15.80 -22.11 -12.95
C THR A 251 16.76 -22.51 -11.83
N VAL A 252 16.74 -23.79 -11.42
CA VAL A 252 17.69 -24.33 -10.42
C VAL A 252 19.13 -24.26 -10.94
N SER A 253 19.35 -24.55 -12.22
CA SER A 253 20.68 -24.44 -12.84
C SER A 253 21.18 -22.99 -12.88
N ALA A 254 20.29 -22.05 -13.21
CA ALA A 254 20.56 -20.62 -13.22
C ALA A 254 21.04 -20.14 -11.85
N LEU A 255 20.36 -20.54 -10.77
CA LEU A 255 20.72 -20.15 -9.41
C LEU A 255 22.05 -20.77 -8.93
N ASN A 256 22.25 -22.07 -9.16
CA ASN A 256 23.34 -22.82 -8.52
C ASN A 256 24.63 -22.92 -9.36
N HIS A 257 24.51 -22.93 -10.68
CA HIS A 257 25.63 -23.26 -11.58
C HIS A 257 26.05 -22.10 -12.49
N SER A 258 25.20 -21.10 -12.69
CA SER A 258 25.55 -19.97 -13.55
C SER A 258 26.60 -19.07 -12.89
N PRO A 259 27.68 -18.67 -13.60
CA PRO A 259 28.59 -17.63 -13.13
C PRO A 259 28.04 -16.21 -13.39
N ASN A 260 27.02 -16.06 -14.23
CA ASN A 260 26.52 -14.76 -14.64
C ASN A 260 25.42 -14.25 -13.67
N PRO A 261 25.58 -13.05 -13.08
CA PRO A 261 24.62 -12.51 -12.11
C PRO A 261 23.23 -12.24 -12.70
N ILE A 262 23.12 -11.84 -13.97
CA ILE A 262 21.84 -11.59 -14.65
C ILE A 262 20.99 -12.84 -14.70
N ILE A 263 21.60 -13.98 -15.05
CA ILE A 263 20.91 -15.28 -15.06
C ILE A 263 20.47 -15.67 -13.66
N LYS A 264 21.29 -15.40 -12.63
CA LYS A 264 20.92 -15.68 -11.24
C LYS A 264 19.71 -14.86 -10.80
N VAL A 265 19.75 -13.54 -11.02
CA VAL A 265 18.65 -12.62 -10.70
C VAL A 265 17.36 -13.02 -11.42
N SER A 266 17.46 -13.32 -12.72
CA SER A 266 16.31 -13.81 -13.49
C SER A 266 15.77 -15.12 -12.94
N GLY A 267 16.66 -16.03 -12.51
CA GLY A 267 16.29 -17.26 -11.82
C GLY A 267 15.54 -17.01 -10.51
N VAL A 268 15.92 -15.98 -9.73
CA VAL A 268 15.20 -15.58 -8.51
C VAL A 268 13.77 -15.12 -8.86
N ARG A 269 13.62 -14.21 -9.84
CA ARG A 269 12.30 -13.76 -10.31
C ARG A 269 11.42 -14.92 -10.80
N SER A 270 12.02 -15.87 -11.51
CA SER A 270 11.30 -17.05 -11.99
C SER A 270 10.87 -17.99 -10.86
N VAL A 271 11.68 -18.17 -9.82
CA VAL A 271 11.25 -18.91 -8.62
C VAL A 271 10.02 -18.24 -8.02
N TRP A 272 10.05 -16.92 -7.83
CA TRP A 272 8.92 -16.18 -7.29
C TRP A 272 7.66 -16.40 -8.13
N GLY A 273 7.74 -16.21 -9.46
CA GLY A 273 6.59 -16.37 -10.36
C GLY A 273 6.04 -17.80 -10.42
N PHE A 274 6.90 -18.82 -10.40
CA PHE A 274 6.42 -20.21 -10.33
C PHE A 274 5.79 -20.55 -8.97
N CYS A 275 6.33 -20.02 -7.87
CA CYS A 275 5.75 -20.18 -6.54
C CYS A 275 4.37 -19.52 -6.45
N GLU A 276 4.23 -18.29 -6.93
CA GLU A 276 2.97 -17.54 -7.00
C GLU A 276 1.93 -18.33 -7.79
N TYR A 277 2.26 -18.67 -9.04
CA TYR A 277 1.36 -19.40 -9.92
C TYR A 277 0.92 -20.74 -9.32
N LEU A 278 1.85 -21.59 -8.85
CA LEU A 278 1.52 -22.93 -8.38
C LEU A 278 0.77 -22.94 -7.05
N LYS A 279 0.96 -21.90 -6.21
CA LYS A 279 0.11 -21.68 -5.03
C LYS A 279 -1.30 -21.28 -5.46
N GLY A 280 -1.43 -20.30 -6.36
CA GLY A 280 -2.72 -19.83 -6.87
C GLY A 280 -3.51 -20.92 -7.61
N SER A 281 -2.83 -21.82 -8.32
CA SER A 281 -3.46 -22.95 -9.02
C SER A 281 -3.80 -24.15 -8.13
N GLY A 282 -3.45 -24.11 -6.84
CA GLY A 282 -3.68 -25.21 -5.89
C GLY A 282 -2.78 -26.44 -6.11
N THR A 283 -1.65 -26.30 -6.82
CA THR A 283 -0.71 -27.39 -7.11
C THR A 283 0.75 -27.11 -6.65
N PRO A 284 0.98 -26.63 -5.41
CA PRO A 284 2.33 -26.30 -4.93
C PRO A 284 3.26 -27.52 -4.86
N GLY A 285 2.70 -28.74 -4.80
CA GLY A 285 3.46 -29.99 -4.74
C GLY A 285 4.45 -30.21 -5.91
N ALA A 286 4.22 -29.58 -7.07
CA ALA A 286 5.13 -29.66 -8.21
C ALA A 286 6.53 -29.07 -7.93
N LEU A 287 6.63 -28.12 -6.97
CA LEU A 287 7.90 -27.49 -6.59
C LEU A 287 8.73 -28.34 -5.63
N GLN A 288 8.12 -29.27 -4.88
CA GLN A 288 8.77 -30.00 -3.78
C GLN A 288 10.13 -30.62 -4.14
N PRO A 289 10.32 -31.25 -5.32
CA PRO A 289 11.63 -31.81 -5.69
C PRO A 289 12.73 -30.77 -5.84
N TYR A 290 12.37 -29.52 -6.14
CA TYR A 290 13.27 -28.43 -6.48
C TYR A 290 13.57 -27.50 -5.30
N LEU A 291 12.68 -27.45 -4.29
CA LEU A 291 12.79 -26.56 -3.13
C LEU A 291 14.17 -26.60 -2.43
N PRO A 292 14.81 -27.78 -2.18
CA PRO A 292 16.12 -27.81 -1.54
C PRO A 292 17.21 -27.09 -2.33
N SER A 293 17.23 -27.27 -3.66
CA SER A 293 18.22 -26.63 -4.53
C SER A 293 17.91 -25.16 -4.80
N ILE A 294 16.63 -24.79 -4.83
CA ILE A 294 16.20 -23.38 -4.90
C ILE A 294 16.71 -22.64 -3.66
N LEU A 295 16.43 -23.16 -2.46
CA LEU A 295 16.83 -22.53 -1.23
C LEU A 295 18.36 -22.44 -1.09
N ASP A 296 19.10 -23.45 -1.55
CA ASP A 296 20.57 -23.42 -1.55
C ASP A 296 21.11 -22.27 -2.42
N GLY A 297 20.53 -22.11 -3.61
CA GLY A 297 20.84 -21.01 -4.52
C GLY A 297 20.52 -19.63 -3.93
N LEU A 298 19.32 -19.46 -3.37
CA LEU A 298 18.89 -18.20 -2.75
C LEU A 298 19.78 -17.80 -1.58
N VAL A 299 20.03 -18.72 -0.63
CA VAL A 299 20.87 -18.43 0.54
C VAL A 299 22.30 -18.12 0.12
N THR A 300 22.85 -18.84 -0.86
CA THR A 300 24.20 -18.59 -1.37
C THR A 300 24.29 -17.22 -2.04
N LEU A 301 23.32 -16.88 -2.89
CA LEU A 301 23.28 -15.59 -3.58
C LEU A 301 23.15 -14.42 -2.60
N ALA A 302 22.34 -14.56 -1.55
CA ALA A 302 22.15 -13.54 -0.53
C ALA A 302 23.46 -13.15 0.19
N THR A 303 24.45 -14.05 0.28
CA THR A 303 25.75 -13.73 0.88
C THR A 303 26.61 -12.78 0.04
N GLN A 304 26.30 -12.65 -1.25
CA GLN A 304 27.05 -11.85 -2.23
C GLN A 304 26.24 -10.64 -2.74
N ALA A 305 24.93 -10.63 -2.49
CA ALA A 305 24.01 -9.61 -2.95
C ALA A 305 24.14 -8.29 -2.17
N SER A 306 23.84 -7.20 -2.88
CA SER A 306 23.65 -5.84 -2.38
C SER A 306 22.16 -5.48 -2.39
N SER A 307 21.80 -4.22 -2.12
CA SER A 307 20.46 -3.73 -1.76
C SER A 307 19.31 -4.42 -2.51
N GLU A 308 19.15 -4.11 -3.80
CA GLU A 308 17.98 -4.51 -4.59
C GLU A 308 17.93 -6.02 -4.85
N VAL A 309 19.09 -6.61 -5.19
CA VAL A 309 19.17 -8.06 -5.37
C VAL A 309 18.84 -8.80 -4.07
N LEU A 310 19.23 -8.25 -2.90
CA LEU A 310 18.92 -8.86 -1.61
C LEU A 310 17.43 -8.72 -1.27
N SER A 311 16.79 -7.59 -1.55
CA SER A 311 15.34 -7.40 -1.39
C SER A 311 14.57 -8.46 -2.18
N LEU A 312 14.85 -8.59 -3.48
CA LEU A 312 14.26 -9.60 -4.34
C LEU A 312 14.46 -11.04 -3.83
N ILE A 313 15.63 -11.34 -3.25
CA ILE A 313 15.89 -12.66 -2.66
C ILE A 313 15.04 -12.88 -1.41
N LEU A 314 14.85 -11.88 -0.55
CA LEU A 314 14.04 -12.01 0.67
C LEU A 314 12.56 -12.17 0.36
N GLU A 315 12.03 -11.41 -0.60
CA GLU A 315 10.67 -11.59 -1.13
C GLU A 315 10.48 -13.01 -1.68
N THR A 316 11.43 -13.48 -2.48
CA THR A 316 11.42 -14.84 -3.03
C THR A 316 11.54 -15.89 -1.92
N CYS A 317 12.35 -15.64 -0.89
CA CYS A 317 12.42 -16.52 0.28
C CYS A 317 11.07 -16.59 1.00
N CYS A 318 10.37 -15.46 1.14
CA CYS A 318 9.07 -15.37 1.81
C CYS A 318 8.04 -16.29 1.12
N ILE A 319 7.89 -16.18 -0.20
CA ILE A 319 6.97 -17.05 -0.92
C ILE A 319 7.42 -18.51 -0.91
N VAL A 320 8.72 -18.81 -1.02
CA VAL A 320 9.27 -20.18 -1.00
C VAL A 320 8.98 -20.88 0.33
N VAL A 321 9.10 -20.21 1.48
CA VAL A 321 8.83 -20.84 2.79
C VAL A 321 7.36 -21.17 3.02
N SER A 322 6.47 -20.51 2.29
CA SER A 322 5.03 -20.76 2.36
C SER A 322 4.57 -21.94 1.49
N VAL A 323 5.44 -22.54 0.66
CA VAL A 323 5.06 -23.61 -0.30
C VAL A 323 4.84 -24.97 0.37
N ASP A 324 5.74 -25.39 1.27
CA ASP A 324 5.64 -26.67 1.99
C ASP A 324 6.15 -26.54 3.43
N SER A 325 5.26 -26.72 4.40
CA SER A 325 5.57 -26.56 5.82
C SER A 325 6.64 -27.55 6.32
N ASN A 326 6.70 -28.77 5.76
CA ASN A 326 7.69 -29.77 6.17
C ASN A 326 9.09 -29.40 5.69
N PHE A 327 9.21 -28.99 4.42
CA PHE A 327 10.44 -28.44 3.86
C PHE A 327 10.95 -27.25 4.66
N THR A 328 10.07 -26.30 4.98
CA THR A 328 10.42 -25.09 5.74
C THR A 328 10.90 -25.44 7.15
N ALA A 329 10.20 -26.33 7.86
CA ALA A 329 10.63 -26.80 9.19
C ALA A 329 12.00 -27.48 9.16
N ALA A 330 12.31 -28.26 8.12
CA ALA A 330 13.62 -28.91 7.97
C ALA A 330 14.76 -27.91 7.71
N ASN A 331 14.47 -26.74 7.15
CA ASN A 331 15.46 -25.75 6.72
C ASN A 331 15.47 -24.45 7.54
N VAL A 332 14.59 -24.30 8.53
CA VAL A 332 14.44 -23.11 9.37
C VAL A 332 15.75 -22.58 9.93
N GLY A 333 16.70 -23.46 10.29
CA GLY A 333 18.01 -23.05 10.80
C GLY A 333 18.82 -22.21 9.82
N ARG A 334 18.75 -22.51 8.51
CA ARG A 334 19.45 -21.76 7.46
C ARG A 334 18.77 -20.42 7.21
N ILE A 335 17.44 -20.46 7.07
CA ILE A 335 16.60 -19.29 6.73
C ILE A 335 16.65 -18.25 7.86
N SER A 336 16.46 -18.70 9.10
CA SER A 336 16.57 -17.82 10.28
C SER A 336 17.96 -17.23 10.47
N THR A 337 19.03 -17.93 10.04
CA THR A 337 20.40 -17.37 10.07
C THR A 337 20.56 -16.25 9.06
N LEU A 338 20.05 -16.45 7.84
CA LEU A 338 20.06 -15.41 6.81
C LEU A 338 19.27 -14.18 7.28
N CYS A 339 18.03 -14.38 7.71
CA CYS A 339 17.14 -13.32 8.19
C CYS A 339 17.79 -12.51 9.32
N LEU A 340 18.35 -13.19 10.33
CA LEU A 340 19.00 -12.50 11.45
C LEU A 340 20.26 -11.74 11.02
N ALA A 341 21.05 -12.30 10.08
CA ALA A 341 22.23 -11.63 9.57
C ALA A 341 21.88 -10.35 8.78
N VAL A 342 20.84 -10.42 7.93
CA VAL A 342 20.33 -9.25 7.20
C VAL A 342 19.78 -8.22 8.17
N PHE A 343 18.91 -8.64 9.10
CA PHE A 343 18.34 -7.77 10.13
C PHE A 343 19.40 -6.94 10.88
N ILE A 344 20.49 -7.58 11.31
CA ILE A 344 21.57 -6.90 12.03
C ILE A 344 22.36 -5.98 11.09
N LYS A 345 22.65 -6.42 9.86
CA LYS A 345 23.49 -5.67 8.90
C LYS A 345 22.75 -4.45 8.32
N ALA A 346 21.47 -4.59 8.03
CA ALA A 346 20.63 -3.63 7.32
C ALA A 346 19.59 -2.96 8.22
N ASN A 347 19.87 -2.81 9.52
CA ASN A 347 18.92 -2.25 10.49
C ASN A 347 18.48 -0.79 10.24
N ASN A 348 19.20 -0.06 9.38
CA ASN A 348 18.84 1.30 8.96
C ASN A 348 18.04 1.33 7.65
N ASP A 349 17.83 0.17 7.02
CA ASP A 349 17.07 0.02 5.79
C ASP A 349 15.67 -0.53 6.13
N PRO A 350 14.62 0.33 6.11
CA PRO A 350 13.28 -0.09 6.48
C PRO A 350 12.70 -1.15 5.53
N VAL A 351 13.09 -1.15 4.25
CA VAL A 351 12.59 -2.10 3.25
C VAL A 351 13.12 -3.49 3.56
N LEU A 352 14.44 -3.61 3.74
CA LEU A 352 15.04 -4.91 4.09
C LEU A 352 14.57 -5.43 5.46
N VAL A 353 14.33 -4.53 6.42
CA VAL A 353 13.76 -4.92 7.72
C VAL A 353 12.34 -5.46 7.57
N ALA A 354 11.48 -4.80 6.79
CA ALA A 354 10.11 -5.26 6.53
C ALA A 354 10.11 -6.64 5.85
N LEU A 355 10.94 -6.84 4.83
CA LEU A 355 11.06 -8.14 4.16
C LEU A 355 11.53 -9.26 5.10
N VAL A 356 12.46 -8.95 6.02
CA VAL A 356 12.85 -9.91 7.06
C VAL A 356 11.68 -10.21 8.00
N GLN A 357 10.90 -9.20 8.39
CA GLN A 357 9.71 -9.39 9.23
C GLN A 357 8.68 -10.29 8.54
N ASP A 358 8.48 -10.14 7.23
CA ASP A 358 7.56 -10.99 6.45
C ASP A 358 7.99 -12.45 6.44
N VAL A 359 9.28 -12.72 6.17
CA VAL A 359 9.81 -14.09 6.25
C VAL A 359 9.67 -14.64 7.66
N VAL A 360 9.96 -13.85 8.70
CA VAL A 360 9.82 -14.27 10.10
C VAL A 360 8.35 -14.55 10.47
N ARG A 361 7.41 -13.75 9.97
CA ARG A 361 5.96 -13.94 10.13
C ARG A 361 5.54 -15.32 9.62
N GLU A 362 5.92 -15.66 8.37
CA GLU A 362 5.65 -16.98 7.77
C GLU A 362 6.29 -18.13 8.58
N LEU A 363 7.52 -17.94 9.06
CA LEU A 363 8.18 -18.96 9.89
C LEU A 363 7.50 -19.15 11.25
N CYS A 364 7.00 -18.08 11.89
CA CYS A 364 6.27 -18.15 13.15
C CYS A 364 4.95 -18.92 13.04
N GLN A 365 4.26 -18.82 11.90
CA GLN A 365 3.01 -19.53 11.64
C GLN A 365 3.20 -21.04 11.44
N ASN A 366 4.43 -21.50 11.20
CA ASN A 366 4.75 -22.92 11.07
C ASN A 366 5.22 -23.52 12.42
N PRO A 367 4.43 -24.42 13.06
CA PRO A 367 4.78 -24.98 14.37
C PRO A 367 6.12 -25.75 14.39
N GLY A 368 6.57 -26.28 13.25
CA GLY A 368 7.86 -26.97 13.13
C GLY A 368 9.07 -26.03 13.16
N CYS A 369 8.85 -24.72 13.01
CA CYS A 369 9.89 -23.70 12.97
C CYS A 369 10.10 -22.98 14.31
N THR A 370 9.02 -22.85 15.09
CA THR A 370 8.91 -21.98 16.28
C THR A 370 10.11 -22.09 17.22
N THR A 371 10.40 -23.28 17.75
CA THR A 371 11.47 -23.46 18.74
C THR A 371 12.84 -23.07 18.20
N THR A 372 13.16 -23.44 16.95
CA THR A 372 14.47 -23.14 16.33
C THR A 372 14.61 -21.64 16.05
N LEU A 373 13.54 -21.02 15.56
CA LEU A 373 13.49 -19.59 15.29
C LEU A 373 13.67 -18.78 16.58
N GLN A 374 12.90 -19.10 17.62
CA GLN A 374 12.96 -18.38 18.90
C GLN A 374 14.31 -18.55 19.61
N THR A 375 14.89 -19.75 19.58
CA THR A 375 16.23 -20.01 20.16
C THR A 375 17.31 -19.12 19.54
N LYS A 376 17.12 -18.67 18.29
CA LYS A 376 18.07 -17.82 17.57
C LYS A 376 17.76 -16.33 17.71
N PHE A 377 16.52 -15.93 17.50
CA PHE A 377 16.10 -14.52 17.49
C PHE A 377 16.01 -13.93 18.90
N ILE A 378 15.34 -14.61 19.84
CA ILE A 378 15.01 -14.05 21.15
C ILE A 378 16.25 -13.63 21.95
N PRO A 379 17.32 -14.42 22.05
CA PRO A 379 18.52 -13.98 22.77
C PRO A 379 19.16 -12.74 22.15
N THR A 380 19.14 -12.63 20.82
CA THR A 380 19.71 -11.50 20.09
C THR A 380 18.90 -10.23 20.32
N LEU A 381 17.57 -10.31 20.16
CA LEU A 381 16.65 -9.19 20.40
C LEU A 381 16.72 -8.74 21.86
N ALA A 382 16.69 -9.68 22.82
CA ALA A 382 16.86 -9.36 24.24
C ALA A 382 18.21 -8.71 24.53
N SER A 383 19.29 -9.12 23.86
CA SER A 383 20.61 -8.48 24.01
C SER A 383 20.62 -7.04 23.48
N ILE A 384 19.93 -6.76 22.37
CA ILE A 384 19.80 -5.41 21.80
C ILE A 384 19.02 -4.50 22.74
N LEU A 385 17.91 -4.99 23.29
CA LEU A 385 17.05 -4.22 24.21
C LEU A 385 17.73 -3.96 25.56
N ASN A 386 18.50 -4.91 26.07
CA ASN A 386 19.22 -4.75 27.34
C ASN A 386 20.56 -4.00 27.20
N ALA A 387 21.04 -3.77 25.97
CA ALA A 387 22.24 -2.99 25.74
C ALA A 387 22.01 -1.50 26.04
N SER A 388 23.07 -0.83 26.50
CA SER A 388 23.04 0.62 26.68
C SER A 388 22.94 1.30 25.31
N THR A 389 22.17 2.39 25.24
CA THR A 389 21.80 3.05 23.98
C THR A 389 23.01 3.58 23.19
N ASP A 390 24.13 3.85 23.85
CA ASP A 390 25.41 4.23 23.26
C ASP A 390 26.16 3.08 22.54
N LYS A 391 25.74 1.83 22.74
CA LYS A 391 26.40 0.63 22.20
C LYS A 391 25.65 -0.02 21.04
N VAL A 392 24.49 0.49 20.70
CA VAL A 392 23.64 -0.01 19.60
C VAL A 392 23.47 1.08 18.56
N PRO A 393 23.32 0.73 17.27
CA PRO A 393 22.97 1.73 16.25
C PRO A 393 21.68 2.49 16.63
N PRO A 394 21.58 3.79 16.30
CA PRO A 394 20.34 4.53 16.48
C PRO A 394 19.16 3.81 15.81
N GLY A 395 17.99 3.79 16.43
CA GLY A 395 16.80 3.10 15.90
C GLY A 395 16.78 1.58 16.08
N MET A 396 17.92 0.92 16.29
CA MET A 396 17.99 -0.56 16.42
C MET A 396 17.09 -1.12 17.53
N GLN A 397 16.92 -0.38 18.63
CA GLN A 397 16.05 -0.80 19.73
C GLN A 397 14.57 -0.73 19.36
N ALA A 398 14.14 0.28 18.59
CA ALA A 398 12.79 0.39 18.07
C ALA A 398 12.50 -0.74 17.06
N VAL A 399 13.41 -0.96 16.11
CA VAL A 399 13.31 -2.04 15.12
C VAL A 399 13.29 -3.45 15.77
N ALA A 400 14.02 -3.64 16.87
CA ALA A 400 13.99 -4.89 17.64
C ALA A 400 12.66 -5.10 18.37
N LEU A 401 11.97 -4.04 18.80
CA LEU A 401 10.64 -4.12 19.39
C LEU A 401 9.60 -4.51 18.35
N ASP A 402 9.66 -3.95 17.14
CA ASP A 402 8.76 -4.31 16.03
C ASP A 402 8.95 -5.77 15.62
N MET A 403 10.19 -6.23 15.51
CA MET A 403 10.48 -7.65 15.24
C MET A 403 9.88 -8.56 16.32
N LEU A 404 9.97 -8.19 17.59
CA LEU A 404 9.33 -8.95 18.67
C LEU A 404 7.81 -8.89 18.60
N GLU A 405 7.23 -7.74 18.26
CA GLU A 405 5.80 -7.61 18.03
C GLU A 405 5.33 -8.58 16.93
N VAL A 406 6.00 -8.60 15.77
CA VAL A 406 5.71 -9.53 14.67
C VAL A 406 5.78 -10.98 15.17
N MET A 407 6.84 -11.34 15.90
CA MET A 407 6.97 -12.70 16.45
C MET A 407 5.83 -13.05 17.42
N VAL A 408 5.40 -12.13 18.28
CA VAL A 408 4.32 -12.35 19.24
C VAL A 408 2.97 -12.48 18.53
N ARG A 409 2.65 -11.56 17.62
CA ARG A 409 1.40 -11.56 16.83
C ARG A 409 1.26 -12.80 15.96
N SER A 410 2.38 -13.33 15.46
CA SER A 410 2.41 -14.48 14.55
C SER A 410 2.51 -15.82 15.27
N SER A 411 2.72 -15.82 16.59
CA SER A 411 2.83 -17.04 17.39
C SER A 411 1.46 -17.53 17.85
N THR A 412 1.28 -18.85 17.92
CA THR A 412 0.07 -19.44 18.48
C THR A 412 0.13 -19.45 20.02
N PRO A 413 -0.91 -18.97 20.73
CA PRO A 413 -0.95 -19.04 22.19
C PRO A 413 -1.21 -20.50 22.66
N PRO A 414 -0.66 -20.93 23.81
CA PRO A 414 0.19 -20.14 24.73
C PRO A 414 1.60 -19.91 24.15
N LEU A 415 2.13 -18.71 24.38
CA LEU A 415 3.49 -18.32 23.98
C LEU A 415 4.53 -19.18 24.70
N GLU A 416 5.57 -19.60 23.99
CA GLU A 416 6.67 -20.38 24.56
C GLU A 416 7.44 -19.58 25.63
N GLU A 417 8.08 -20.29 26.57
CA GLU A 417 8.81 -19.69 27.69
C GLU A 417 9.82 -18.60 27.30
N PRO A 418 10.60 -18.67 26.20
CA PRO A 418 11.52 -17.60 25.82
C PRO A 418 10.82 -16.25 25.57
N LEU A 419 9.63 -16.26 24.97
CA LEU A 419 8.89 -15.03 24.70
C LEU A 419 8.37 -14.37 25.99
N ILE A 420 8.00 -15.17 27.00
CA ILE A 420 7.45 -14.66 28.26
C ILE A 420 8.54 -14.35 29.30
N ASN A 421 9.53 -15.24 29.45
CA ASN A 421 10.50 -15.13 30.54
C ASN A 421 11.78 -14.36 30.15
N VAL A 422 12.02 -14.16 28.85
CA VAL A 422 13.21 -13.43 28.35
C VAL A 422 12.82 -12.18 27.58
N ALA A 423 11.98 -12.30 26.54
CA ALA A 423 11.65 -11.16 25.68
C ALA A 423 10.75 -10.13 26.39
N PHE A 424 9.62 -10.57 26.98
CA PHE A 424 8.70 -9.67 27.69
C PHE A 424 9.38 -8.76 28.73
N PRO A 425 10.19 -9.26 29.69
CA PRO A 425 10.88 -8.37 30.63
C PRO A 425 11.90 -7.44 29.93
N ALA A 426 12.55 -7.86 28.84
CA ALA A 426 13.46 -7.00 28.09
C ALA A 426 12.70 -5.85 27.40
N VAL A 427 11.52 -6.11 26.84
CA VAL A 427 10.61 -5.09 26.28
C VAL A 427 10.24 -4.09 27.37
N VAL A 428 9.71 -4.57 28.49
CA VAL A 428 9.31 -3.73 29.63
C VAL A 428 10.46 -2.84 30.11
N GLN A 429 11.63 -3.41 30.38
CA GLN A 429 12.76 -2.65 30.89
C GLN A 429 13.28 -1.65 29.87
N ARG A 430 13.30 -1.99 28.58
CA ARG A 430 13.75 -1.05 27.55
C ARG A 430 12.77 0.13 27.44
N THR A 431 11.47 -0.13 27.38
CA THR A 431 10.45 0.93 27.25
C THR A 431 10.43 1.84 28.46
N LEU A 432 10.60 1.30 29.69
CA LEU A 432 10.61 2.12 30.89
C LEU A 432 11.82 3.05 31.00
N ASN A 433 12.97 2.67 30.43
CA ASN A 433 14.24 3.35 30.64
C ASN A 433 14.75 4.16 29.43
N THR A 434 13.92 4.38 28.40
CA THR A 434 14.29 5.11 27.18
C THR A 434 13.66 6.50 27.12
N ASP A 435 14.36 7.43 26.48
CA ASP A 435 13.88 8.78 26.15
C ASP A 435 13.55 8.92 24.65
N ASP A 436 13.74 7.86 23.86
CA ASP A 436 13.47 7.83 22.43
C ASP A 436 11.99 7.55 22.13
N ASN A 437 11.34 8.44 21.37
CA ASN A 437 9.90 8.36 21.09
C ASN A 437 9.53 7.10 20.30
N SER A 438 10.32 6.70 19.31
CA SER A 438 10.05 5.50 18.50
C SER A 438 10.14 4.25 19.37
N THR A 439 11.18 4.13 20.19
CA THR A 439 11.33 3.00 21.13
C THR A 439 10.17 2.96 22.15
N LEU A 440 9.67 4.12 22.61
CA LEU A 440 8.50 4.19 23.50
C LEU A 440 7.22 3.69 22.81
N GLN A 441 6.96 4.17 21.59
CA GLN A 441 5.80 3.81 20.79
C GLN A 441 5.78 2.31 20.47
N ASN A 442 6.85 1.80 19.87
CA ASN A 442 7.00 0.41 19.48
C ASN A 442 7.00 -0.52 20.70
N GLY A 443 7.53 -0.04 21.83
CA GLY A 443 7.47 -0.75 23.10
C GLY A 443 6.04 -0.88 23.65
N GLY A 444 5.21 0.15 23.46
CA GLY A 444 3.79 0.12 23.79
C GLY A 444 3.00 -0.85 22.90
N GLU A 445 3.25 -0.83 21.60
CA GLU A 445 2.60 -1.73 20.63
C GLU A 445 3.03 -3.20 20.82
N CYS A 446 4.31 -3.46 21.07
CA CYS A 446 4.79 -4.80 21.41
C CYS A 446 4.11 -5.33 22.68
N LEU A 447 3.95 -4.49 23.73
CA LEU A 447 3.20 -4.89 24.94
C LEU A 447 1.71 -5.07 24.67
N ARG A 448 1.11 -4.28 23.76
CA ARG A 448 -0.27 -4.48 23.29
C ARG A 448 -0.42 -5.87 22.66
N ALA A 449 0.53 -6.27 21.83
CA ALA A 449 0.55 -7.61 21.23
C ALA A 449 0.59 -8.72 22.30
N TYR A 450 1.44 -8.60 23.32
CA TYR A 450 1.47 -9.57 24.43
C TYR A 450 0.12 -9.67 25.16
N VAL A 451 -0.50 -8.53 25.49
CA VAL A 451 -1.79 -8.50 26.19
C VAL A 451 -2.92 -9.03 25.30
N SER A 452 -2.87 -8.80 23.99
CA SER A 452 -3.90 -9.30 23.08
C SER A 452 -3.80 -10.80 22.84
N VAL A 453 -2.59 -11.30 22.57
CA VAL A 453 -2.34 -12.69 22.17
C VAL A 453 -2.35 -13.64 23.38
N ALA A 454 -1.74 -13.23 24.50
CA ALA A 454 -1.55 -14.10 25.67
C ALA A 454 -1.83 -13.39 27.00
N PRO A 455 -3.06 -12.86 27.21
CA PRO A 455 -3.40 -12.10 28.41
C PRO A 455 -3.19 -12.89 29.70
N ASP A 456 -3.57 -14.18 29.73
CA ASP A 456 -3.44 -15.02 30.92
C ASP A 456 -1.97 -15.23 31.33
N GLN A 457 -1.06 -15.33 30.37
CA GLN A 457 0.37 -15.47 30.64
C GLN A 457 0.98 -14.16 31.14
N VAL A 458 0.52 -13.00 30.62
CA VAL A 458 0.93 -11.69 31.12
C VAL A 458 0.40 -11.43 32.54
N ILE A 459 -0.85 -11.82 32.83
CA ILE A 459 -1.44 -11.71 34.18
C ILE A 459 -0.73 -12.65 35.15
N GLY A 460 -0.40 -13.87 34.72
CA GLY A 460 0.29 -14.88 35.52
C GLY A 460 1.81 -14.65 35.66
N TYR A 461 2.40 -13.70 34.93
CA TYR A 461 3.83 -13.40 34.99
C TYR A 461 4.20 -12.73 36.32
N HIS A 462 5.31 -13.16 36.91
CA HIS A 462 5.91 -12.57 38.10
C HIS A 462 7.42 -12.45 37.90
N ASP A 463 7.99 -11.29 38.25
CA ASP A 463 9.45 -11.14 38.31
C ASP A 463 10.04 -11.75 39.60
N ALA A 464 11.38 -11.68 39.75
CA ALA A 464 12.08 -12.21 40.92
C ALA A 464 11.70 -11.50 42.23
N GLU A 465 11.21 -10.26 42.14
CA GLU A 465 10.73 -9.45 43.26
C GLU A 465 9.22 -9.64 43.55
N GLY A 466 8.51 -10.42 42.73
CA GLY A 466 7.08 -10.69 42.85
C GLY A 466 6.15 -9.65 42.22
N ARG A 467 6.67 -8.72 41.38
CA ARG A 467 5.84 -7.78 40.61
C ARG A 467 5.16 -8.50 39.46
N LEU A 468 3.89 -8.16 39.24
CA LEU A 468 3.05 -8.78 38.21
C LEU A 468 3.33 -8.20 36.82
N GLY A 469 3.20 -9.03 35.78
CA GLY A 469 3.32 -8.57 34.39
C GLY A 469 2.35 -7.42 34.08
N LEU A 470 1.10 -7.54 34.54
CA LEU A 470 0.10 -6.48 34.36
C LEU A 470 0.51 -5.14 35.01
N GLN A 471 1.20 -5.16 36.16
CA GLN A 471 1.69 -3.93 36.80
C GLN A 471 2.72 -3.20 35.93
N TYR A 472 3.58 -3.96 35.24
CA TYR A 472 4.54 -3.39 34.31
C TYR A 472 3.86 -2.76 33.10
N VAL A 473 2.86 -3.43 32.51
CA VAL A 473 2.14 -2.87 31.36
C VAL A 473 1.41 -1.57 31.77
N VAL A 474 0.77 -1.54 32.95
CA VAL A 474 0.15 -0.32 33.50
C VAL A 474 1.20 0.78 33.73
N GLN A 475 2.38 0.43 34.24
CA GLN A 475 3.48 1.38 34.45
C GLN A 475 3.94 2.00 33.13
N VAL A 476 4.13 1.18 32.09
CA VAL A 476 4.49 1.66 30.74
C VAL A 476 3.39 2.56 30.17
N ALA A 477 2.13 2.13 30.22
CA ALA A 477 1.01 2.94 29.76
C ALA A 477 0.96 4.31 30.48
N THR A 478 1.24 4.33 31.78
CA THR A 478 1.31 5.57 32.57
C THR A 478 2.48 6.47 32.14
N GLN A 479 3.63 5.90 31.79
CA GLN A 479 4.77 6.65 31.26
C GLN A 479 4.48 7.25 29.88
N LEU A 480 3.85 6.48 28.99
CA LEU A 480 3.43 6.94 27.66
C LEU A 480 2.40 8.08 27.76
N LEU A 481 1.53 8.04 28.77
CA LEU A 481 0.55 9.08 29.11
C LEU A 481 1.11 10.22 29.98
N SER A 482 2.39 10.22 30.32
CA SER A 482 2.96 11.26 31.17
C SER A 482 2.86 12.63 30.48
N PRO A 483 2.29 13.66 31.10
CA PRO A 483 2.25 15.01 30.51
C PRO A 483 3.63 15.67 30.47
N ALA A 484 4.65 15.09 31.13
CA ALA A 484 6.02 15.59 31.11
C ALA A 484 6.80 15.18 29.86
N THR A 485 6.34 14.15 29.13
CA THR A 485 6.96 13.69 27.88
C THR A 485 6.29 14.32 26.66
N SER A 486 6.94 14.20 25.50
CA SER A 486 6.39 14.59 24.20
C SER A 486 4.96 14.08 24.01
N GLU A 487 4.07 14.85 23.38
CA GLU A 487 2.71 14.38 23.07
C GLU A 487 2.73 13.11 22.22
N HIS A 488 3.75 12.96 21.37
CA HIS A 488 3.91 11.82 20.46
C HIS A 488 4.15 10.49 21.21
N THR A 489 4.49 10.49 22.49
CA THR A 489 4.54 9.23 23.27
C THR A 489 3.16 8.58 23.40
N ALA A 490 2.09 9.34 23.20
CA ALA A 490 0.71 8.88 23.27
C ALA A 490 0.08 8.59 21.90
N THR A 491 0.86 8.55 20.81
CA THR A 491 0.34 8.34 19.45
C THR A 491 -0.47 7.04 19.34
N PHE A 492 0.00 5.93 19.93
CA PHE A 492 -0.66 4.62 19.84
C PHE A 492 -1.15 4.07 21.19
N VAL A 493 -0.88 4.75 22.31
CA VAL A 493 -1.19 4.24 23.66
C VAL A 493 -2.69 3.99 23.88
N GLY A 494 -3.56 4.68 23.13
CA GLY A 494 -5.00 4.44 23.15
C GLY A 494 -5.35 2.99 22.80
N ARG A 495 -4.68 2.41 21.79
CA ARG A 495 -4.85 1.01 21.38
C ARG A 495 -4.45 0.05 22.51
N LEU A 496 -3.30 0.28 23.14
CA LEU A 496 -2.86 -0.51 24.31
C LEU A 496 -3.87 -0.48 25.46
N ILE A 497 -4.38 0.70 25.82
CA ILE A 497 -5.34 0.86 26.93
C ILE A 497 -6.66 0.15 26.60
N THR A 498 -7.15 0.29 25.38
CA THR A 498 -8.35 -0.39 24.91
C THR A 498 -8.21 -1.91 25.02
N VAL A 499 -7.08 -2.48 24.56
CA VAL A 499 -6.80 -3.91 24.66
C VAL A 499 -6.67 -4.36 26.12
N LEU A 500 -6.00 -3.58 26.97
CA LEU A 500 -5.90 -3.84 28.41
C LEU A 500 -7.27 -3.92 29.07
N ILE A 501 -8.17 -2.98 28.77
CA ILE A 501 -9.53 -2.98 29.34
C ILE A 501 -10.31 -4.19 28.83
N ARG A 502 -10.24 -4.49 27.53
CA ARG A 502 -10.98 -5.60 26.91
C ARG A 502 -10.50 -6.97 27.38
N ARG A 503 -9.20 -7.16 27.59
CA ARG A 503 -8.58 -8.47 27.89
C ARG A 503 -8.28 -8.68 29.38
N ALA A 504 -8.00 -7.62 30.13
CA ALA A 504 -7.55 -7.69 31.52
C ALA A 504 -8.32 -6.76 32.46
N GLY A 505 -9.43 -6.16 32.02
CA GLY A 505 -10.20 -5.15 32.77
C GLY A 505 -10.55 -5.55 34.20
N ASP A 506 -11.01 -6.80 34.40
CA ASP A 506 -11.40 -7.33 35.71
C ASP A 506 -10.21 -7.42 36.70
N HIS A 507 -8.98 -7.43 36.20
CA HIS A 507 -7.75 -7.52 36.99
C HIS A 507 -7.08 -6.15 37.22
N LEU A 508 -7.55 -5.08 36.57
CA LEU A 508 -6.96 -3.74 36.71
C LEU A 508 -7.30 -3.08 38.06
N GLY A 509 -8.52 -3.28 38.57
CA GLY A 509 -9.00 -2.66 39.82
C GLY A 509 -8.80 -1.14 39.81
N ASP A 510 -8.20 -0.58 40.87
CA ASP A 510 -7.93 0.85 41.02
C ASP A 510 -7.01 1.44 39.92
N ASN A 511 -6.27 0.61 39.19
CA ASN A 511 -5.41 1.09 38.10
C ASN A 511 -6.21 1.61 36.90
N LEU A 512 -7.45 1.16 36.72
CA LEU A 512 -8.30 1.64 35.64
C LEU A 512 -8.56 3.15 35.78
N ASP A 513 -8.99 3.59 36.96
CA ASP A 513 -9.23 5.00 37.25
C ASP A 513 -7.96 5.85 37.07
N LEU A 514 -6.80 5.31 37.47
CA LEU A 514 -5.52 5.98 37.31
C LEU A 514 -5.15 6.16 35.83
N LEU A 515 -5.33 5.13 35.01
CA LEU A 515 -5.11 5.18 33.56
C LEU A 515 -6.04 6.19 32.90
N LEU A 516 -7.35 6.16 33.23
CA LEU A 516 -8.31 7.10 32.66
C LEU A 516 -8.02 8.56 33.07
N ARG A 517 -7.50 8.80 34.27
CA ARG A 517 -7.02 10.14 34.68
C ARG A 517 -5.76 10.55 33.92
N ALA A 518 -4.85 9.62 33.67
CA ALA A 518 -3.65 9.87 32.87
C ALA A 518 -4.00 10.20 31.41
N VAL A 519 -5.01 9.54 30.82
CA VAL A 519 -5.57 9.87 29.51
C VAL A 519 -6.10 11.31 29.48
N LEU A 520 -6.91 11.73 30.48
CA LEU A 520 -7.38 13.12 30.58
C LEU A 520 -6.21 14.12 30.66
N SER A 521 -5.22 13.82 31.50
CA SER A 521 -4.05 14.66 31.71
C SER A 521 -3.23 14.83 30.44
N LYS A 522 -3.04 13.76 29.66
CA LYS A 522 -2.33 13.81 28.37
C LYS A 522 -3.15 14.52 27.29
N LEU A 523 -4.46 14.27 27.24
CA LEU A 523 -5.39 14.91 26.31
C LEU A 523 -5.45 16.43 26.50
N GLN A 524 -5.28 16.93 27.73
CA GLN A 524 -5.21 18.37 28.00
C GLN A 524 -4.04 19.07 27.27
N GLY A 525 -2.90 18.39 27.12
CA GLY A 525 -1.70 18.94 26.48
C GLY A 525 -1.54 18.57 25.01
N ALA A 526 -2.43 17.74 24.45
CA ALA A 526 -2.33 17.25 23.08
C ALA A 526 -2.96 18.24 22.08
N GLU A 527 -2.21 18.61 21.05
CA GLU A 527 -2.68 19.47 19.96
C GLU A 527 -2.84 18.70 18.65
N THR A 528 -1.99 17.68 18.42
CA THR A 528 -2.03 16.86 17.21
C THR A 528 -3.27 15.97 17.17
N LEU A 529 -3.96 15.98 16.03
CA LEU A 529 -5.20 15.24 15.80
C LEU A 529 -5.06 13.74 16.07
N THR A 530 -3.98 13.10 15.61
CA THR A 530 -3.74 11.67 15.77
C THR A 530 -3.69 11.25 17.24
N VAL A 531 -3.04 12.05 18.09
CA VAL A 531 -2.95 11.84 19.53
C VAL A 531 -4.31 12.08 20.19
N VAL A 532 -5.00 13.16 19.81
CA VAL A 532 -6.32 13.49 20.36
C VAL A 532 -7.34 12.40 20.02
N GLN A 533 -7.39 11.94 18.77
CA GLN A 533 -8.24 10.85 18.32
C GLN A 533 -7.98 9.58 19.15
N ASN A 534 -6.72 9.14 19.25
CA ASN A 534 -6.36 7.94 20.00
C ASN A 534 -6.77 8.00 21.48
N LEU A 535 -6.59 9.16 22.14
CA LEU A 535 -6.97 9.33 23.54
C LEU A 535 -8.50 9.43 23.74
N VAL A 536 -9.21 10.08 22.81
CA VAL A 536 -10.68 10.15 22.83
C VAL A 536 -11.31 8.79 22.61
N LEU A 537 -10.75 7.99 21.69
CA LEU A 537 -11.24 6.64 21.37
C LEU A 537 -11.20 5.68 22.56
N VAL A 538 -10.32 5.90 23.56
CA VAL A 538 -10.36 5.14 24.82
C VAL A 538 -11.72 5.27 25.51
N TYR A 539 -12.28 6.49 25.56
CA TYR A 539 -13.61 6.71 26.12
C TYR A 539 -14.71 6.23 25.18
N ALA A 540 -14.56 6.41 23.87
CA ALA A 540 -15.52 5.90 22.88
C ALA A 540 -15.70 4.38 23.01
N GLN A 541 -14.60 3.64 23.12
CA GLN A 541 -14.65 2.19 23.31
C GLN A 541 -15.34 1.81 24.62
N LEU A 542 -15.04 2.51 25.71
CA LEU A 542 -15.68 2.29 27.01
C LEU A 542 -17.18 2.62 27.00
N VAL A 543 -17.64 3.57 26.20
CA VAL A 543 -19.07 3.89 26.05
C VAL A 543 -19.85 2.67 25.52
N HIS A 544 -19.25 1.81 24.71
CA HIS A 544 -19.95 0.62 24.21
C HIS A 544 -20.20 -0.45 25.29
N SER A 545 -19.34 -0.53 26.32
CA SER A 545 -19.38 -1.57 27.35
C SER A 545 -19.84 -1.07 28.72
N GLN A 546 -19.50 0.17 29.09
CA GLN A 546 -19.70 0.75 30.43
C GLN A 546 -20.16 2.22 30.37
N LEU A 547 -21.14 2.54 29.52
CA LEU A 547 -21.65 3.91 29.31
C LEU A 547 -21.89 4.71 30.60
N GLU A 548 -22.66 4.15 31.54
CA GLU A 548 -22.97 4.84 32.81
C GLU A 548 -21.74 5.01 33.71
N GLY A 549 -20.81 4.04 33.66
CA GLY A 549 -19.54 4.10 34.38
C GLY A 549 -18.66 5.25 33.86
N VAL A 550 -18.55 5.39 32.53
CA VAL A 550 -17.83 6.50 31.88
C VAL A 550 -18.44 7.85 32.25
N LEU A 551 -19.76 8.00 32.16
CA LEU A 551 -20.44 9.25 32.50
C LEU A 551 -20.24 9.62 33.97
N THR A 552 -20.34 8.64 34.87
CA THR A 552 -20.12 8.85 36.31
C THR A 552 -18.67 9.25 36.61
N PHE A 553 -17.70 8.55 36.03
CA PHE A 553 -16.29 8.85 36.18
C PHE A 553 -15.95 10.26 35.65
N LEU A 554 -16.30 10.56 34.39
CA LEU A 554 -15.97 11.85 33.77
C LEU A 554 -16.71 13.03 34.41
N ALA A 555 -17.92 12.83 34.94
CA ALA A 555 -18.62 13.87 35.70
C ALA A 555 -18.00 14.12 37.08
N GLY A 556 -17.42 13.08 37.71
CA GLY A 556 -16.81 13.14 39.03
C GLY A 556 -15.38 13.71 39.05
N VAL A 557 -14.71 13.81 37.90
CA VAL A 557 -13.35 14.37 37.78
C VAL A 557 -13.42 15.83 37.32
N PRO A 558 -12.71 16.77 37.95
CA PRO A 558 -12.61 18.14 37.46
C PRO A 558 -11.78 18.19 36.17
N GLY A 559 -12.30 18.89 35.17
CA GLY A 559 -11.61 19.23 33.93
C GLY A 559 -10.65 20.42 34.11
N PRO A 560 -9.88 20.74 33.05
CA PRO A 560 -8.77 21.70 33.12
C PRO A 560 -9.20 23.16 33.35
N SER A 561 -10.42 23.50 32.94
CA SER A 561 -11.03 24.84 33.07
C SER A 561 -11.93 24.99 34.31
N GLY A 562 -11.98 23.97 35.18
CA GLY A 562 -12.85 23.93 36.36
C GLY A 562 -14.27 23.40 36.10
N GLN A 563 -14.62 23.06 34.86
CA GLN A 563 -15.82 22.29 34.50
C GLN A 563 -15.60 20.79 34.77
N SER A 564 -16.57 19.92 34.50
CA SER A 564 -16.36 18.46 34.57
C SER A 564 -15.42 17.97 33.46
N ALA A 565 -14.71 16.87 33.69
CA ALA A 565 -13.94 16.22 32.64
C ALA A 565 -14.83 15.73 31.49
N LEU A 566 -16.10 15.41 31.78
CA LEU A 566 -17.11 15.10 30.75
C LEU A 566 -17.31 16.26 29.77
N HIS A 567 -17.42 17.49 30.28
CA HIS A 567 -17.52 18.69 29.45
C HIS A 567 -16.27 18.85 28.56
N PHE A 568 -15.09 18.66 29.15
CA PHE A 568 -13.82 18.75 28.42
C PHE A 568 -13.70 17.71 27.30
N VAL A 569 -13.93 16.42 27.61
CA VAL A 569 -13.82 15.32 26.64
C VAL A 569 -14.81 15.51 25.49
N LEU A 570 -16.09 15.81 25.79
CA LEU A 570 -17.09 16.02 24.75
C LEU A 570 -16.82 17.26 23.91
N THR A 571 -16.27 18.33 24.49
CA THR A 571 -15.85 19.52 23.73
C THR A 571 -14.73 19.16 22.74
N GLN A 572 -13.70 18.45 23.20
CA GLN A 572 -12.60 18.02 22.34
C GLN A 572 -13.08 17.06 21.25
N TRP A 573 -13.83 16.03 21.63
CA TRP A 573 -14.37 15.04 20.72
C TRP A 573 -15.27 15.66 19.65
N CYS A 574 -16.31 16.40 20.05
CA CYS A 574 -17.26 16.99 19.09
C CYS A 574 -16.60 18.04 18.16
N SER A 575 -15.52 18.70 18.62
CA SER A 575 -14.79 19.66 17.78
C SER A 575 -13.94 19.00 16.69
N LYS A 576 -13.59 17.72 16.84
CA LYS A 576 -12.66 16.99 15.96
C LYS A 576 -13.22 15.74 15.30
N GLN A 577 -14.43 15.31 15.68
CA GLN A 577 -15.06 14.09 15.13
C GLN A 577 -15.02 14.04 13.60
N HIS A 578 -15.39 15.13 12.93
CA HIS A 578 -15.37 15.25 11.46
C HIS A 578 -13.98 15.19 10.82
N LEU A 579 -12.91 15.14 11.62
CA LEU A 579 -11.52 14.99 11.18
C LEU A 579 -10.96 13.61 11.53
N PHE A 580 -11.68 12.78 12.28
CA PHE A 580 -11.19 11.45 12.61
C PHE A 580 -11.09 10.60 11.34
N PHE A 581 -10.02 9.81 11.25
CA PHE A 581 -9.71 8.92 10.13
C PHE A 581 -9.59 7.47 10.61
N GLY A 582 -9.61 6.53 9.68
CA GLY A 582 -9.61 5.09 9.96
C GLY A 582 -11.04 4.50 9.94
N ALA A 583 -11.25 3.47 9.13
CA ALA A 583 -12.58 2.88 8.92
C ALA A 583 -13.16 2.27 10.21
N TYR A 584 -12.32 1.62 11.01
CA TYR A 584 -12.72 1.05 12.29
C TYR A 584 -12.93 2.12 13.37
N GLU A 585 -11.97 3.02 13.52
CA GLU A 585 -11.99 4.15 14.46
C GLU A 585 -13.23 5.04 14.24
N GLY A 586 -13.56 5.32 12.99
CA GLY A 586 -14.77 6.04 12.58
C GLY A 586 -16.05 5.34 13.07
N LYS A 587 -16.18 4.02 12.85
CA LYS A 587 -17.33 3.23 13.32
C LYS A 587 -17.45 3.25 14.84
N VAL A 588 -16.37 2.99 15.56
CA VAL A 588 -16.34 3.02 17.04
C VAL A 588 -16.81 4.38 17.55
N SER A 589 -16.25 5.46 17.02
CA SER A 589 -16.59 6.81 17.44
C SER A 589 -18.04 7.18 17.13
N ALA A 590 -18.51 6.96 15.90
CA ALA A 590 -19.86 7.30 15.46
C ALA A 590 -20.93 6.52 16.25
N VAL A 591 -20.74 5.22 16.46
CA VAL A 591 -21.67 4.39 17.24
C VAL A 591 -21.66 4.81 18.72
N ALA A 592 -20.50 5.19 19.28
CA ALA A 592 -20.44 5.67 20.66
C ALA A 592 -21.19 7.00 20.83
N LEU A 593 -21.06 7.91 19.87
CA LEU A 593 -21.82 9.16 19.81
C LEU A 593 -23.33 8.90 19.68
N ALA A 594 -23.75 7.94 18.86
CA ALA A 594 -25.16 7.53 18.75
C ALA A 594 -25.72 7.02 20.09
N LYS A 595 -24.97 6.16 20.80
CA LYS A 595 -25.35 5.67 22.14
C LYS A 595 -25.44 6.80 23.17
N LEU A 596 -24.52 7.78 23.14
CA LEU A 596 -24.56 8.94 24.02
C LEU A 596 -25.79 9.82 23.76
N LEU A 597 -26.15 10.02 22.48
CA LEU A 597 -27.35 10.76 22.10
C LEU A 597 -28.62 10.04 22.58
N GLU A 598 -28.72 8.73 22.31
CA GLU A 598 -29.84 7.91 22.74
C GLU A 598 -30.03 7.96 24.26
N HIS A 599 -28.96 7.73 25.03
CA HIS A 599 -29.00 7.77 26.49
C HIS A 599 -29.38 9.17 27.02
N GLY A 600 -28.76 10.22 26.48
CA GLY A 600 -29.01 11.60 26.91
C GLY A 600 -30.46 12.04 26.70
N VAL A 601 -31.10 11.57 25.63
CA VAL A 601 -32.49 11.90 25.30
C VAL A 601 -33.49 11.01 26.05
N THR A 602 -33.25 9.70 26.12
CA THR A 602 -34.19 8.75 26.75
C THR A 602 -34.18 8.84 28.28
N SER A 603 -33.00 9.01 28.88
CA SER A 603 -32.82 9.10 30.34
C SER A 603 -32.95 10.53 30.87
N ASN A 604 -33.05 11.53 29.98
CA ASN A 604 -33.05 12.95 30.31
C ASN A 604 -31.88 13.35 31.23
N ASP A 605 -30.67 12.90 30.87
CA ASP A 605 -29.48 13.01 31.71
C ASP A 605 -28.92 14.44 31.72
N SER A 606 -29.12 15.15 32.84
CA SER A 606 -28.63 16.52 33.05
C SER A 606 -27.12 16.67 32.81
N ARG A 607 -26.32 15.62 33.06
CA ARG A 607 -24.86 15.66 32.86
C ARG A 607 -24.49 15.92 31.40
N LEU A 608 -25.34 15.50 30.46
CA LEU A 608 -25.19 15.72 29.03
C LEU A 608 -25.96 16.95 28.55
N GLN A 609 -27.19 17.16 29.03
CA GLN A 609 -28.04 18.26 28.57
C GLN A 609 -27.47 19.65 28.88
N ASP A 610 -26.76 19.79 29.99
CA ASP A 610 -26.23 21.08 30.44
C ASP A 610 -24.92 21.48 29.73
N ILE A 611 -24.35 20.60 28.89
CA ILE A 611 -23.10 20.84 28.19
C ILE A 611 -23.37 21.63 26.90
N ILE A 612 -22.69 22.78 26.77
CA ILE A 612 -22.70 23.62 25.57
C ILE A 612 -21.32 23.54 24.90
N VAL A 613 -21.32 23.35 23.57
CA VAL A 613 -20.13 23.21 22.73
C VAL A 613 -20.23 24.09 21.48
N GLN A 614 -19.11 24.24 20.77
CA GLN A 614 -19.06 24.93 19.48
C GLN A 614 -19.87 24.16 18.41
N GLY A 615 -20.76 24.88 17.73
CA GLY A 615 -21.62 24.37 16.67
C GLY A 615 -21.01 24.54 15.29
N ASP A 616 -21.63 25.38 14.48
CA ASP A 616 -21.26 25.65 13.08
C ASP A 616 -20.50 26.97 12.97
N GLN A 617 -19.59 27.02 11.99
CA GLN A 617 -18.90 28.25 11.66
C GLN A 617 -19.87 29.22 10.95
N VAL A 618 -19.91 30.46 11.43
CA VAL A 618 -20.76 31.52 10.86
C VAL A 618 -20.01 32.19 9.71
N PHE A 619 -20.45 31.93 8.48
CA PHE A 619 -19.91 32.55 7.28
C PHE A 619 -20.65 33.85 6.93
N SER A 620 -19.91 34.88 6.52
CA SER A 620 -20.49 36.09 5.93
C SER A 620 -20.68 35.87 4.42
N PRO A 621 -21.85 36.23 3.84
CA PRO A 621 -22.18 35.95 2.43
C PRO A 621 -21.26 36.63 1.40
N GLU A 622 -20.44 37.60 1.82
CA GLU A 622 -19.54 38.36 0.96
C GLU A 622 -18.15 37.71 0.73
N CYS A 623 -17.82 36.63 1.42
CA CYS A 623 -16.48 36.05 1.38
C CYS A 623 -16.39 34.79 0.51
N ARG A 624 -15.87 34.92 -0.73
CA ARG A 624 -15.16 33.82 -1.41
C ARG A 624 -13.80 33.59 -0.74
N VAL A 625 -13.19 32.43 -1.02
CA VAL A 625 -11.87 31.90 -0.55
C VAL A 625 -11.17 32.77 0.49
N ARG A 626 -11.18 32.31 1.75
CA ARG A 626 -10.66 33.09 2.88
C ARG A 626 -9.24 32.69 3.23
N THR A 627 -8.29 33.57 2.95
CA THR A 627 -6.86 33.35 3.24
C THR A 627 -6.55 33.52 4.73
N ARG A 628 -5.39 33.00 5.18
CA ARG A 628 -4.93 33.11 6.59
C ARG A 628 -4.85 34.56 7.07
N SER A 629 -4.46 35.52 6.21
CA SER A 629 -4.40 36.95 6.55
C SER A 629 -5.78 37.57 6.78
N GLN A 630 -6.79 37.14 6.01
CA GLN A 630 -8.18 37.59 6.21
C GLN A 630 -8.78 37.03 7.51
N ARG A 631 -8.43 35.78 7.91
CA ARG A 631 -8.82 35.18 9.21
C ARG A 631 -8.21 35.91 10.42
N ALA A 632 -7.01 36.46 10.29
CA ALA A 632 -6.40 37.28 11.35
C ALA A 632 -7.14 38.63 11.52
N SER A 633 -7.58 39.24 10.42
CA SER A 633 -8.29 40.54 10.44
C SER A 633 -9.75 40.45 10.88
N ARG A 634 -10.39 39.30 10.63
CA ARG A 634 -11.77 38.98 11.06
C ARG A 634 -11.70 37.58 11.67
N PRO A 635 -11.75 37.41 13.00
CA PRO A 635 -11.69 36.08 13.60
C PRO A 635 -12.94 35.26 13.22
N GLU A 636 -12.81 33.94 13.30
CA GLU A 636 -13.90 33.01 13.03
C GLU A 636 -14.94 33.10 14.15
N GLN A 637 -16.21 33.13 13.76
CA GLN A 637 -17.34 33.11 14.68
C GLN A 637 -17.99 31.74 14.62
N TRP A 638 -18.30 31.18 15.78
CA TRP A 638 -18.89 29.85 15.92
C TRP A 638 -20.19 29.97 16.70
N THR A 639 -21.22 29.23 16.29
CA THR A 639 -22.43 29.10 17.09
C THR A 639 -22.15 28.31 18.37
N GLN A 640 -23.00 28.47 19.39
CA GLN A 640 -22.93 27.69 20.63
C GLN A 640 -24.22 26.87 20.71
N VAL A 641 -24.11 25.56 20.82
CA VAL A 641 -25.25 24.64 20.80
C VAL A 641 -25.13 23.60 21.93
N PRO A 642 -26.26 23.03 22.40
CA PRO A 642 -26.23 21.89 23.30
C PRO A 642 -25.45 20.72 22.69
N VAL A 643 -24.69 19.99 23.51
CA VAL A 643 -23.82 18.91 23.02
C VAL A 643 -24.60 17.83 22.27
N LEU A 644 -25.80 17.47 22.72
CA LEU A 644 -26.65 16.49 22.05
C LEU A 644 -27.00 16.94 20.62
N VAL A 645 -27.25 18.24 20.42
CA VAL A 645 -27.49 18.81 19.09
C VAL A 645 -26.25 18.71 18.22
N LYS A 646 -25.06 19.03 18.76
CA LYS A 646 -23.80 18.88 18.02
C LYS A 646 -23.53 17.42 17.66
N ILE A 647 -23.77 16.49 18.58
CA ILE A 647 -23.63 15.05 18.34
C ILE A 647 -24.55 14.63 17.19
N PHE A 648 -25.81 15.06 17.20
CA PHE A 648 -26.75 14.74 16.12
C PHE A 648 -26.26 15.24 14.76
N LYS A 649 -25.76 16.48 14.67
CA LYS A 649 -25.14 17.03 13.46
C LYS A 649 -23.94 16.20 12.97
N LEU A 650 -23.10 15.76 13.89
CA LEU A 650 -21.95 14.91 13.56
C LEU A 650 -22.39 13.56 13.01
N LEU A 651 -23.43 12.93 13.57
CA LEU A 651 -23.96 11.67 13.04
C LEU A 651 -24.54 11.82 11.63
N ILE A 652 -25.14 12.98 11.31
CA ILE A 652 -25.58 13.29 9.94
C ILE A 652 -24.36 13.41 9.01
N ASN A 653 -23.30 14.08 9.45
CA ASN A 653 -22.05 14.19 8.70
C ASN A 653 -21.41 12.81 8.44
N GLU A 654 -21.35 11.93 9.45
CA GLU A 654 -20.86 10.55 9.28
C GLU A 654 -21.73 9.74 8.32
N LEU A 655 -23.05 9.95 8.33
CA LEU A 655 -23.95 9.31 7.37
C LEU A 655 -23.70 9.82 5.94
N ALA A 656 -23.51 11.13 5.76
CA ALA A 656 -23.20 11.72 4.46
C ALA A 656 -21.89 11.12 3.90
N ASN A 657 -20.83 11.12 4.71
CA ASN A 657 -19.55 10.50 4.36
C ASN A 657 -19.70 9.01 4.00
N ALA A 658 -20.51 8.27 4.76
CA ALA A 658 -20.75 6.84 4.50
C ALA A 658 -21.52 6.60 3.19
N ILE A 659 -22.52 7.43 2.87
CA ILE A 659 -23.24 7.39 1.60
C ILE A 659 -22.28 7.68 0.43
N ASP A 660 -21.51 8.77 0.53
CA ASP A 660 -20.56 9.16 -0.51
C ASP A 660 -19.52 8.04 -0.75
N SER A 661 -18.99 7.45 0.32
CA SER A 661 -18.01 6.36 0.24
C SER A 661 -18.54 5.05 -0.38
N ASN A 662 -19.85 4.79 -0.26
CA ASN A 662 -20.47 3.61 -0.84
C ASN A 662 -20.88 3.86 -2.30
N MET A 663 -21.30 5.07 -2.65
CA MET A 663 -21.58 5.45 -4.05
C MET A 663 -20.32 5.34 -4.91
N THR A 664 -19.16 5.72 -4.40
CA THR A 664 -17.88 5.56 -5.13
C THR A 664 -17.46 4.11 -5.31
N LYS A 665 -17.84 3.21 -4.40
CA LYS A 665 -17.51 1.77 -4.50
C LYS A 665 -18.37 1.04 -5.53
N ASP A 666 -19.65 1.41 -5.61
CA ASP A 666 -20.57 0.84 -6.61
C ASP A 666 -20.19 1.32 -8.03
N ASP A 667 -19.69 2.55 -8.19
CA ASP A 667 -19.18 3.05 -9.48
C ASP A 667 -17.91 2.30 -9.96
N ASP A 668 -17.06 1.79 -9.07
CA ASP A 668 -15.89 0.97 -9.45
C ASP A 668 -16.28 -0.46 -9.90
N GLU A 669 -17.45 -0.98 -9.47
CA GLU A 669 -17.97 -2.28 -9.92
C GLU A 669 -18.93 -2.19 -11.13
N GLU A 670 -19.53 -1.02 -11.41
CA GLU A 670 -20.50 -0.81 -12.50
C GLU A 670 -20.09 0.20 -13.60
N SER A 671 -18.91 0.82 -13.56
CA SER A 671 -18.45 1.73 -14.64
C SER A 671 -17.85 1.03 -15.88
N GLU A 672 -18.50 -0.04 -16.34
CA GLU A 672 -18.52 -0.37 -17.76
C GLU A 672 -19.81 0.24 -18.35
N ASP A 673 -19.65 1.37 -19.06
CA ASP A 673 -20.67 2.05 -19.87
C ASP A 673 -21.69 2.95 -19.14
N GLU A 674 -21.36 4.23 -18.90
CA GLU A 674 -22.25 5.38 -19.19
C GLU A 674 -21.50 6.72 -19.06
N CYS A 675 -20.72 7.08 -20.09
CA CYS A 675 -20.23 8.44 -20.25
C CYS A 675 -21.41 9.38 -20.55
N TRP A 676 -21.69 10.30 -19.63
CA TRP A 676 -22.64 11.39 -19.80
C TRP A 676 -22.32 12.21 -21.07
N GLU A 677 -23.18 12.10 -22.09
CA GLU A 677 -23.23 13.05 -23.21
C GLU A 677 -23.79 14.38 -22.68
N ASP A 678 -22.94 15.30 -22.26
CA ASP A 678 -23.35 16.69 -22.07
C ASP A 678 -23.45 17.39 -23.44
N ASP A 679 -24.68 17.46 -23.94
CA ASP A 679 -25.12 18.41 -24.96
C ASP A 679 -24.98 19.86 -24.42
N GLU A 680 -23.81 20.46 -24.59
CA GLU A 680 -23.61 21.89 -24.30
C GLU A 680 -24.26 22.77 -25.39
N GLU A 681 -25.48 23.24 -25.13
CA GLU A 681 -26.00 24.46 -25.75
C GLU A 681 -25.19 25.70 -25.30
N GLU A 682 -24.87 26.55 -26.27
CA GLU A 682 -24.01 27.73 -26.17
C GLU A 682 -24.38 28.68 -25.01
N GLY A 683 -23.50 28.76 -24.00
CA GLY A 683 -23.54 29.77 -22.95
C GLY A 683 -22.15 30.37 -22.69
N GLN A 684 -21.94 31.61 -23.12
CA GLN A 684 -20.71 32.38 -22.85
C GLN A 684 -20.49 32.58 -21.35
N THR A 685 -19.43 32.02 -20.76
CA THR A 685 -18.91 32.46 -19.46
C THR A 685 -17.38 32.53 -19.39
N ASN A 686 -16.94 33.70 -18.94
CA ASN A 686 -15.59 34.17 -18.63
C ASN A 686 -14.66 33.16 -17.93
N GLY A 687 -13.60 32.72 -18.61
CA GLY A 687 -12.23 33.25 -18.43
C GLY A 687 -11.50 33.19 -17.08
N ASP A 688 -11.84 32.32 -16.11
CA ASP A 688 -11.02 32.20 -14.88
C ASP A 688 -10.95 30.80 -14.21
N THR A 689 -11.38 29.74 -14.89
CA THR A 689 -11.39 28.36 -14.34
C THR A 689 -10.18 27.50 -14.73
N THR A 690 -9.26 28.00 -15.56
CA THR A 690 -8.21 27.19 -16.21
C THR A 690 -6.94 26.96 -15.37
N LEU A 691 -6.85 27.48 -14.14
CA LEU A 691 -5.66 27.33 -13.29
C LEU A 691 -5.82 26.28 -12.19
N ALA A 692 -7.06 25.93 -11.82
CA ALA A 692 -7.33 24.90 -10.80
C ALA A 692 -7.28 23.46 -11.37
N SER A 693 -7.43 23.29 -12.69
CA SER A 693 -7.29 22.00 -13.37
C SER A 693 -5.85 21.64 -13.76
N MET A 694 -4.87 22.53 -13.49
CA MET A 694 -3.45 22.27 -13.74
C MET A 694 -2.75 21.55 -12.59
N PHE A 695 -3.40 21.48 -11.42
CA PHE A 695 -2.93 20.69 -10.29
C PHE A 695 -4.06 19.72 -9.95
N ALA A 696 -3.85 18.45 -10.27
CA ALA A 696 -4.70 17.41 -9.73
C ALA A 696 -4.65 17.47 -8.19
N PRO A 697 -5.75 17.20 -7.47
CA PRO A 697 -5.70 17.06 -6.02
C PRO A 697 -4.60 16.05 -5.66
N SER A 698 -3.96 16.21 -4.50
CA SER A 698 -2.83 15.37 -4.11
C SER A 698 -3.14 13.86 -4.07
N SER A 699 -4.42 13.49 -4.06
CA SER A 699 -4.94 12.12 -4.22
C SER A 699 -4.83 11.55 -5.64
N SER A 700 -4.47 12.35 -6.64
CA SER A 700 -4.30 11.92 -8.03
C SER A 700 -2.84 11.57 -8.39
N TYR A 701 -1.92 11.62 -7.42
CA TYR A 701 -0.54 11.14 -7.57
C TYR A 701 -0.44 9.72 -7.02
N PRO A 702 0.01 8.72 -7.81
CA PRO A 702 0.34 7.40 -7.31
C PRO A 702 1.39 7.53 -6.19
N GLY A 703 1.10 7.00 -5.00
CA GLY A 703 1.98 7.07 -3.83
C GLY A 703 1.69 8.21 -2.83
N TYR A 704 0.64 9.01 -3.03
CA TYR A 704 0.16 10.01 -2.07
C TYR A 704 -1.32 9.81 -1.70
N ASP A 705 -1.77 8.56 -1.61
CA ASP A 705 -2.96 8.26 -0.83
C ASP A 705 -2.61 8.40 0.65
N ALA A 706 -3.14 9.45 1.29
CA ALA A 706 -3.13 9.56 2.73
C ALA A 706 -4.04 8.51 3.40
N ASP A 707 -4.80 7.75 2.59
CA ASP A 707 -5.71 6.69 3.00
C ASP A 707 -5.12 5.27 2.85
N THR A 708 -3.90 5.12 2.28
CA THR A 708 -3.19 3.82 2.16
C THR A 708 -2.12 3.62 3.23
N VAL A 709 -2.39 4.04 4.47
CA VAL A 709 -1.80 3.30 5.59
C VAL A 709 -2.78 2.16 5.80
N ASP A 710 -2.39 0.94 5.44
CA ASP A 710 -3.15 -0.31 5.63
C ASP A 710 -3.56 -0.49 7.11
N GLU A 711 -4.53 0.28 7.59
CA GLU A 711 -5.23 0.04 8.86
C GLU A 711 -6.25 -1.10 8.72
N GLU A 712 -6.40 -1.67 7.51
CA GLU A 712 -7.23 -2.86 7.23
C GLU A 712 -6.71 -4.15 7.91
N ASP A 713 -5.53 -4.12 8.54
CA ASP A 713 -4.84 -5.29 9.08
C ASP A 713 -4.68 -5.36 10.62
N ASP A 714 -5.14 -4.40 11.44
CA ASP A 714 -4.98 -4.52 12.91
C ASP A 714 -5.82 -5.72 13.44
N PRO A 715 -5.19 -6.81 13.93
CA PRO A 715 -5.91 -8.00 14.37
C PRO A 715 -6.88 -7.73 15.53
N ASP A 716 -6.59 -6.70 16.35
CA ASP A 716 -7.44 -6.35 17.48
C ASP A 716 -8.73 -5.65 17.03
N ALA A 717 -8.64 -4.82 15.99
CA ALA A 717 -9.77 -4.15 15.35
C ALA A 717 -10.67 -5.17 14.64
N VAL A 718 -10.09 -6.04 13.80
CA VAL A 718 -10.82 -7.11 13.09
C VAL A 718 -11.56 -8.04 14.06
N SER A 719 -11.03 -8.24 15.26
CA SER A 719 -11.67 -9.08 16.29
C SER A 719 -12.87 -8.39 17.00
N ASP A 720 -13.07 -7.09 16.83
CA ASP A 720 -14.20 -6.35 17.41
C ASP A 720 -15.45 -6.50 16.54
N PRO A 721 -16.63 -6.85 17.11
CA PRO A 721 -17.88 -6.94 16.36
C PRO A 721 -18.28 -5.65 15.62
N LEU A 722 -17.79 -4.47 16.05
CA LEU A 722 -18.05 -3.21 15.36
C LEU A 722 -17.34 -3.11 14.00
N TYR A 723 -16.30 -3.91 13.77
CA TYR A 723 -15.55 -3.90 12.51
C TYR A 723 -16.44 -4.25 11.31
N SER A 724 -17.28 -5.28 11.44
CA SER A 724 -18.20 -5.75 10.40
C SER A 724 -19.53 -5.01 10.33
N LEU A 725 -19.72 -3.97 11.14
CA LEU A 725 -20.92 -3.15 11.09
C LEU A 725 -20.98 -2.33 9.79
N ASP A 726 -22.10 -2.39 9.09
CA ASP A 726 -22.45 -1.41 8.05
C ASP A 726 -22.86 -0.09 8.73
N LEU A 727 -21.97 0.91 8.63
CA LEU A 727 -22.17 2.20 9.27
C LEU A 727 -23.31 2.98 8.63
N GLN A 728 -23.47 2.95 7.30
CA GLN A 728 -24.54 3.65 6.60
C GLN A 728 -25.90 3.09 7.03
N GLN A 729 -26.05 1.76 7.03
CA GLN A 729 -27.29 1.11 7.43
C GLN A 729 -27.61 1.38 8.91
N TYR A 730 -26.60 1.31 9.78
CA TYR A 730 -26.75 1.59 11.21
C TYR A 730 -27.22 3.03 11.45
N LEU A 731 -26.54 4.02 10.88
CA LEU A 731 -26.86 5.44 11.07
C LEU A 731 -28.21 5.80 10.45
N THR A 732 -28.54 5.27 9.27
CA THR A 732 -29.86 5.44 8.64
C THR A 732 -30.97 4.96 9.56
N THR A 733 -30.82 3.77 10.12
CA THR A 733 -31.80 3.17 11.04
C THR A 733 -31.91 3.98 12.33
N PHE A 734 -30.77 4.35 12.91
CA PHE A 734 -30.70 5.13 14.14
C PHE A 734 -31.39 6.49 14.00
N ILE A 735 -31.04 7.25 12.96
CA ILE A 735 -31.59 8.59 12.70
C ILE A 735 -33.09 8.51 12.37
N SER A 736 -33.51 7.54 11.55
CA SER A 736 -34.93 7.34 11.22
C SER A 736 -35.77 7.00 12.46
N THR A 737 -35.18 6.24 13.40
CA THR A 737 -35.82 5.93 14.69
C THR A 737 -35.87 7.17 15.57
N PHE A 738 -34.77 7.92 15.64
CA PHE A 738 -34.69 9.15 16.42
C PHE A 738 -35.67 10.22 15.93
N ALA A 739 -35.90 10.32 14.61
CA ALA A 739 -36.86 11.24 14.01
C ALA A 739 -38.31 11.04 14.50
N GLN A 740 -38.65 9.83 14.96
CA GLN A 740 -39.96 9.51 15.53
C GLN A 740 -40.05 9.85 17.03
N HIS A 741 -38.93 10.20 17.67
CA HIS A 741 -38.88 10.50 19.10
C HIS A 741 -39.46 11.89 19.41
N PRO A 742 -40.20 12.08 20.52
CA PRO A 742 -40.82 13.38 20.88
C PRO A 742 -39.84 14.54 21.04
N ALA A 743 -38.55 14.25 21.27
CA ALA A 743 -37.51 15.26 21.40
C ALA A 743 -36.97 15.76 20.05
N PHE A 744 -37.19 15.04 18.94
CA PHE A 744 -36.64 15.38 17.63
C PHE A 744 -36.97 16.81 17.15
N PRO A 745 -38.20 17.35 17.35
CA PRO A 745 -38.50 18.73 16.95
C PRO A 745 -37.63 19.81 17.62
N VAL A 746 -36.95 19.49 18.73
CA VAL A 746 -36.00 20.41 19.39
C VAL A 746 -34.69 20.53 18.60
N PHE A 747 -34.33 19.52 17.82
CA PHE A 747 -33.07 19.45 17.07
C PHE A 747 -33.19 20.14 15.70
N VAL A 748 -34.37 20.05 15.06
CA VAL A 748 -34.66 20.61 13.73
C VAL A 748 -34.22 22.07 13.54
N PRO A 749 -34.50 23.02 14.47
CA PRO A 749 -34.14 24.43 14.26
C PRO A 749 -32.64 24.70 14.23
N HIS A 750 -31.83 23.74 14.68
CA HIS A 750 -30.38 23.85 14.67
C HIS A 750 -29.75 23.34 13.38
N LEU A 751 -30.49 22.62 12.54
CA LEU A 751 -29.96 22.00 11.33
C LEU A 751 -29.68 23.04 10.24
N ASN A 752 -28.55 22.89 9.56
CA ASN A 752 -28.21 23.67 8.37
C ASN A 752 -28.83 23.04 7.11
N PRO A 753 -28.84 23.73 5.96
CA PRO A 753 -29.50 23.24 4.74
C PRO A 753 -28.94 21.90 4.23
N HIS A 754 -27.63 21.69 4.31
CA HIS A 754 -26.98 20.45 3.86
C HIS A 754 -27.37 19.26 4.76
N GLU A 755 -27.38 19.47 6.08
CA GLU A 755 -27.83 18.44 7.04
C GLU A 755 -29.31 18.07 6.80
N GLN A 756 -30.16 19.04 6.46
CA GLN A 756 -31.55 18.78 6.10
C GLN A 756 -31.68 17.99 4.79
N GLU A 757 -30.82 18.25 3.81
CA GLU A 757 -30.77 17.53 2.53
C GLU A 757 -30.38 16.05 2.73
N VAL A 758 -29.35 15.78 3.52
CA VAL A 758 -28.93 14.41 3.88
C VAL A 758 -30.08 13.65 4.56
N LEU A 759 -30.79 14.30 5.50
CA LEU A 759 -31.96 13.70 6.17
C LEU A 759 -33.12 13.44 5.21
N GLN A 760 -33.38 14.34 4.25
CA GLN A 760 -34.37 14.12 3.21
C GLN A 760 -33.99 12.94 2.30
N GLY A 761 -32.69 12.77 2.01
CA GLY A 761 -32.17 11.64 1.23
C GLY A 761 -32.52 10.28 1.82
N ILE A 762 -32.59 10.16 3.15
CA ILE A 762 -33.03 8.94 3.86
C ILE A 762 -34.53 8.93 4.22
N GLY A 763 -35.31 9.89 3.73
CA GLY A 763 -36.77 9.94 3.93
C GLY A 763 -37.22 10.56 5.26
N VAL A 764 -36.35 11.27 5.99
CA VAL A 764 -36.69 11.97 7.23
C VAL A 764 -37.15 13.40 6.92
N GLN A 765 -38.36 13.75 7.36
CA GLN A 765 -38.91 15.11 7.22
C GLN A 765 -38.49 15.98 8.41
N CYS A 766 -37.86 17.12 8.11
CA CYS A 766 -37.40 18.12 9.09
C CYS A 766 -38.40 19.27 9.22
#